data_AF-A0ABC8EHI4-F1
#
_entry.id   AF-A0ABC8EHI4-F1
#
_cell.length_a   1.000
_cell.length_b   1.000
_cell.length_c   1.000
_cell.angle_alpha   90.00
_cell.angle_beta   90.00
_cell.angle_gamma   90.00
#
_symmetry.space_group_name_H-M   'P 1'
#
loop_
_entity.id
_entity.type
_entity.pdbx_description
1 polymer ?
#
loop_
_entity_poly.entity_id
_entity_poly.type
_entity_poly.pdbx_seq_one_letter_code
_entity_poly.pdbx_strand_id
1 'polypeptide(L)'
;MQYGIDILPYERIKRRDEEGKSSKNILIKELIKLIVYFLASFLISRVIMVNLMAPFGIAFLISNMLEEENSIKLTSALGTIVGYISIHSSVKDIWMYLILVPLIILNSYILRNKKEKSIIKSVFILVFLEVTIYNRFKLHISPLMSITNSIFQTSCVFSLYYIINYSKICAKGFKTKHLFNSEEIISMCITLSLIISGVRGLNIFGLSIRNIIALSIIVMIGYIKGSSVGGACGVAMGVIIGISTNDMTTFVGVFGICGLISGIFKESGKVISGLSYVVAFAILKLYSDIGIQFEFREVLLGSGIFFLIPNKIYKKIETDLDWEMKSENIKDDYISKVKDIVQEKLTEFSQLLLYMGDTLENLAENHNLQMKKKSSSIVEKLADRVCSGCNMKHMCWKREGFYTYSAFSELINNFENKKKVIPNEIERKCIKRSVLVKNAEEIIKNYIIDEMWKKRINEYRNFLAEQITNISYSVEELTENINSQVHFNKYLENDIRRILNKNKIKYQDIFAYNDKLGKIIVKIHLSPCGGKQKCIKEILPFINKVTGKIMCISDDCCNIDSNNERCEITLEESPKYHVATHAGAVCKDGETYSGDSYTYGKLKDGKYITVISDGMGSGPEAGQESNAAVNLIEKFAKIGFDRINAINMVNSLMTINFSENEKFSTVDLSDINLYTGEVDFMKVGAVPSFIKSNGKVEVISSKTLPIGVLDKVDVDLVKKDIDNGDIIVMLSDGVLDYDDTEIGKVDWIVKYLEETNMNKPEDICKDIMEKAKLLRKGKVKDDMTVVVSKVYSLY
;
A
#
# COMPACT_ATOMS: atom_id res chain seq x y z
N MET A 1 12.81 -29.42 -26.19
CA MET A 1 13.05 -29.13 -27.63
C MET A 1 11.70 -28.97 -28.32
N GLN A 2 11.36 -27.77 -28.76
CA GLN A 2 10.26 -27.51 -29.69
C GLN A 2 10.84 -26.61 -30.79
N TYR A 3 11.02 -27.18 -31.97
CA TYR A 3 11.44 -26.49 -33.19
C TYR A 3 10.18 -25.99 -33.93
N GLY A 4 10.23 -24.77 -34.47
CA GLY A 4 9.27 -24.35 -35.52
C GLY A 4 8.53 -23.03 -35.31
N ILE A 5 9.19 -21.97 -34.84
CA ILE A 5 8.67 -20.61 -35.01
C ILE A 5 9.75 -19.80 -35.73
N ASP A 6 9.49 -19.46 -36.98
CA ASP A 6 10.32 -18.57 -37.79
C ASP A 6 10.32 -17.17 -37.15
N ILE A 7 11.41 -16.85 -36.48
CA ILE A 7 11.68 -15.50 -35.95
C ILE A 7 12.12 -14.64 -37.13
N LEU A 8 11.19 -13.84 -37.67
CA LEU A 8 11.54 -12.78 -38.62
C LEU A 8 12.47 -11.78 -37.92
N PRO A 9 13.65 -11.45 -38.50
CA PRO A 9 14.54 -10.46 -37.93
C PRO A 9 13.88 -9.08 -37.99
N TYR A 10 13.73 -8.47 -36.82
CA TYR A 10 13.21 -7.12 -36.61
C TYR A 10 13.93 -6.09 -37.50
N GLU A 11 13.21 -5.48 -38.44
CA GLU A 11 13.71 -4.39 -39.26
C GLU A 11 13.73 -3.09 -38.44
N ARG A 12 14.93 -2.54 -38.27
CA ARG A 12 15.20 -1.39 -37.42
C ARG A 12 14.65 -0.13 -38.09
N ILE A 13 13.47 0.34 -37.68
CA ILE A 13 13.00 1.69 -38.03
C ILE A 13 14.04 2.70 -37.49
N LYS A 14 14.70 3.41 -38.40
CA LYS A 14 15.68 4.47 -38.10
C LYS A 14 15.00 5.57 -37.25
N ARG A 15 15.17 5.50 -35.94
CA ARG A 15 15.12 6.68 -35.06
C ARG A 15 16.34 7.56 -35.38
N ARG A 16 16.22 8.52 -36.29
CA ARG A 16 17.26 9.55 -36.50
C ARG A 16 16.80 11.00 -36.36
N ASP A 17 15.51 11.25 -36.10
CA ASP A 17 14.98 12.64 -36.06
C ASP A 17 14.43 13.12 -34.69
N GLU A 18 14.39 12.27 -33.65
CA GLU A 18 13.83 12.65 -32.34
C GLU A 18 14.85 13.25 -31.35
N GLU A 19 16.14 12.90 -31.46
CA GLU A 19 17.19 13.41 -30.55
C GLU A 19 17.53 14.90 -30.80
N GLY A 20 17.37 15.38 -32.04
CA GLY A 20 17.51 16.79 -32.38
C GLY A 20 16.38 17.70 -31.87
N LYS A 21 15.18 17.13 -31.65
CA LYS A 21 14.02 17.88 -31.11
C LYS A 21 14.05 17.98 -29.59
N SER A 22 14.57 16.97 -28.88
CA SER A 22 14.64 16.98 -27.41
C SER A 22 15.73 17.94 -26.88
N SER A 23 16.90 17.98 -27.53
CA SER A 23 17.99 18.91 -27.20
C SER A 23 17.62 20.37 -27.46
N LYS A 24 16.95 20.66 -28.59
CA LYS A 24 16.38 21.99 -28.88
C LYS A 24 15.36 22.41 -27.82
N ASN A 25 14.46 21.52 -27.39
CA ASN A 25 13.46 21.84 -26.37
C ASN A 25 14.06 22.11 -24.98
N ILE A 26 15.19 21.49 -24.64
CA ILE A 26 15.91 21.76 -23.39
C ILE A 26 16.59 23.14 -23.44
N LEU A 27 17.30 23.43 -24.54
CA LEU A 27 17.93 24.73 -24.78
C LEU A 27 16.91 25.88 -24.80
N ILE A 28 15.74 25.67 -25.44
CA ILE A 28 14.65 26.67 -25.46
C ILE A 28 14.12 26.92 -24.04
N LYS A 29 13.97 25.89 -23.20
CA LYS A 29 13.51 26.07 -21.81
C LYS A 29 14.51 26.83 -20.94
N GLU A 30 15.80 26.56 -21.10
CA GLU A 30 16.84 27.32 -20.40
C GLU A 30 16.91 28.77 -20.88
N LEU A 31 16.77 29.00 -22.20
CA LEU A 31 16.73 30.34 -22.77
C LEU A 31 15.52 31.14 -22.26
N ILE A 32 14.34 30.53 -22.21
CA ILE A 32 13.13 31.15 -21.63
C ILE A 32 13.35 31.49 -20.15
N LYS A 33 13.95 30.59 -19.38
CA LYS A 33 14.28 30.84 -17.96
C LYS A 33 15.17 32.08 -17.84
N LEU A 34 16.26 32.16 -18.60
CA LEU A 34 17.18 33.30 -18.59
C LEU A 34 16.49 34.62 -18.99
N ILE A 35 15.62 34.59 -20.01
CA ILE A 35 14.84 35.75 -20.44
C ILE A 35 13.91 36.24 -19.32
N VAL A 36 13.24 35.33 -18.61
CA VAL A 36 12.34 35.68 -17.49
C VAL A 36 13.11 36.35 -16.35
N TYR A 37 14.27 35.81 -15.95
CA TYR A 37 15.10 36.43 -14.90
C TYR A 37 15.67 37.79 -15.33
N PHE A 38 16.04 37.94 -16.61
CA PHE A 38 16.47 39.24 -17.16
C PHE A 38 15.33 40.27 -17.14
N LEU A 39 14.13 39.92 -17.61
CA LEU A 39 12.97 40.81 -17.60
C LEU A 39 12.53 41.18 -16.18
N ALA A 40 12.54 40.23 -15.25
CA ALA A 40 12.21 40.48 -13.85
C ALA A 40 13.22 41.43 -13.19
N SER A 41 14.52 41.21 -13.39
CA SER A 41 15.57 42.11 -12.86
C SER A 41 15.51 43.51 -13.49
N PHE A 42 15.24 43.61 -14.79
CA PHE A 42 15.01 44.87 -15.48
C PHE A 42 13.81 45.66 -14.92
N LEU A 43 12.67 45.00 -14.72
CA LEU A 43 11.47 45.67 -14.21
C LEU A 43 11.60 46.04 -12.73
N ILE A 44 12.12 45.15 -11.89
CA ILE A 44 12.25 45.42 -10.45
C ILE A 44 13.24 46.56 -10.17
N SER A 45 14.33 46.66 -10.93
CA SER A 45 15.28 47.79 -10.81
C SER A 45 14.70 49.13 -11.24
N ARG A 46 13.59 49.15 -11.98
CA ARG A 46 12.86 50.36 -12.38
C ARG A 46 11.94 50.93 -11.28
N VAL A 47 11.82 50.26 -10.14
CA VAL A 47 10.94 50.71 -9.05
C VAL A 47 11.64 51.77 -8.21
N ILE A 48 11.02 52.96 -8.11
CA ILE A 48 11.51 54.09 -7.33
C ILE A 48 10.67 54.20 -6.05
N MET A 49 11.35 54.44 -4.92
CA MET A 49 10.79 54.72 -3.60
C MET A 49 10.76 56.24 -3.33
N VAL A 50 10.02 56.65 -2.30
CA VAL A 50 10.02 58.03 -1.76
C VAL A 50 11.47 58.53 -1.59
N ASN A 51 11.73 59.80 -1.96
CA ASN A 51 13.06 60.43 -2.03
C ASN A 51 13.97 60.00 -3.19
N LEU A 52 13.41 59.45 -4.28
CA LEU A 52 14.14 59.09 -5.52
C LEU A 52 15.19 57.98 -5.32
N MET A 53 14.98 57.08 -4.37
CA MET A 53 15.85 55.92 -4.14
C MET A 53 15.32 54.68 -4.87
N ALA A 54 16.19 53.76 -5.30
CA ALA A 54 15.78 52.56 -6.05
C ALA A 54 16.42 51.25 -5.50
N PRO A 55 16.10 50.84 -4.25
CA PRO A 55 16.74 49.71 -3.57
C PRO A 55 16.33 48.32 -4.09
N PHE A 56 15.22 48.21 -4.83
CA PHE A 56 14.60 46.94 -5.18
C PHE A 56 15.43 46.07 -6.14
N GLY A 57 16.11 46.70 -7.11
CA GLY A 57 16.99 46.00 -8.07
C GLY A 57 18.19 45.32 -7.39
N ILE A 58 18.78 45.98 -6.39
CA ILE A 58 19.85 45.40 -5.56
C ILE A 58 19.32 44.19 -4.79
N ALA A 59 18.17 44.32 -4.10
CA ALA A 59 17.61 43.24 -3.29
C ALA A 59 17.33 41.96 -4.12
N PHE A 60 16.82 42.13 -5.35
CA PHE A 60 16.60 41.02 -6.27
C PHE A 60 17.91 40.38 -6.75
N LEU A 61 18.94 41.19 -7.01
CA LEU A 61 20.27 40.70 -7.38
C LEU A 61 20.90 39.86 -6.27
N ILE A 62 20.81 40.32 -5.01
CA ILE A 62 21.30 39.58 -3.83
C ILE A 62 20.61 38.21 -3.73
N SER A 63 19.30 38.12 -3.96
CA SER A 63 18.55 36.84 -3.92
C SER A 63 18.95 35.84 -5.01
N ASN A 64 19.45 36.31 -6.16
CA ASN A 64 19.89 35.45 -7.26
C ASN A 64 21.35 35.01 -7.15
N MET A 65 22.13 35.59 -6.25
CA MET A 65 23.54 35.25 -6.08
C MET A 65 23.78 33.86 -5.48
N LEU A 66 22.81 33.37 -4.71
CA LEU A 66 22.86 32.07 -4.05
C LEU A 66 22.55 30.91 -5.01
N GLU A 67 22.18 31.19 -6.26
CA GLU A 67 21.99 30.12 -7.24
C GLU A 67 23.30 29.48 -7.68
N GLU A 68 23.28 28.18 -7.97
CA GLU A 68 24.46 27.45 -8.47
C GLU A 68 24.79 27.81 -9.92
N GLU A 69 23.79 28.21 -10.71
CA GLU A 69 23.92 28.55 -12.13
C GLU A 69 24.52 29.95 -12.31
N ASN A 70 25.77 30.02 -12.80
CA ASN A 70 26.46 31.30 -13.08
C ASN A 70 25.75 32.14 -14.17
N SER A 71 25.02 31.50 -15.09
CA SER A 71 24.26 32.18 -16.14
C SER A 71 23.18 33.10 -15.56
N ILE A 72 22.47 32.66 -14.53
CA ILE A 72 21.38 33.43 -13.91
C ILE A 72 21.92 34.66 -13.15
N LYS A 73 23.09 34.52 -12.52
CA LYS A 73 23.78 35.65 -11.86
C LYS A 73 24.14 36.75 -12.86
N LEU A 74 24.70 36.36 -14.00
CA LEU A 74 25.10 37.31 -15.05
C LEU A 74 23.89 37.95 -15.73
N THR A 75 22.85 37.16 -16.06
CA THR A 75 21.64 37.73 -16.68
C THR A 75 20.87 38.65 -15.74
N SER A 76 20.78 38.32 -14.45
CA SER A 76 20.11 39.20 -13.48
C SER A 76 20.90 40.49 -13.25
N ALA A 77 22.23 40.43 -13.24
CA ALA A 77 23.08 41.61 -13.21
C ALA A 77 22.90 42.53 -14.41
N LEU A 78 22.93 41.97 -15.62
CA LEU A 78 22.71 42.73 -16.85
C LEU A 78 21.33 43.39 -16.86
N GLY A 79 20.28 42.66 -16.46
CA GLY A 79 18.93 43.22 -16.37
C GLY A 79 18.83 44.36 -15.36
N THR A 80 19.45 44.22 -14.18
CA THR A 80 19.50 45.29 -13.16
C THR A 80 20.24 46.53 -13.66
N ILE A 81 21.36 46.39 -14.37
CA ILE A 81 22.11 47.52 -14.95
C ILE A 81 21.26 48.25 -16.00
N VAL A 82 20.67 47.51 -16.94
CA VAL A 82 19.83 48.09 -18.00
C VAL A 82 18.60 48.80 -17.41
N GLY A 83 18.02 48.26 -16.34
CA GLY A 83 16.89 48.88 -15.67
C GLY A 83 17.26 50.18 -14.94
N TYR A 84 18.41 50.25 -14.26
CA TYR A 84 18.90 51.49 -13.67
C TYR A 84 19.24 52.55 -14.72
N ILE A 85 19.81 52.16 -15.87
CA ILE A 85 20.07 53.06 -17.00
C ILE A 85 18.75 53.62 -17.55
N SER A 86 17.70 52.81 -17.64
CA SER A 86 16.37 53.24 -18.11
C SER A 86 15.76 54.37 -17.27
N ILE A 87 16.22 54.58 -16.03
CA ILE A 87 15.71 55.60 -15.10
C ILE A 87 16.66 56.79 -14.98
N HIS A 88 17.61 56.93 -15.92
CA HIS A 88 18.68 57.95 -15.86
C HIS A 88 18.21 59.37 -15.49
N SER A 89 17.04 59.78 -15.98
CA SER A 89 16.48 61.13 -15.79
C SER A 89 15.72 61.33 -14.47
N SER A 90 15.36 60.27 -13.75
CA SER A 90 14.39 60.35 -12.65
C SER A 90 14.98 60.06 -11.27
N VAL A 91 16.23 59.60 -11.16
CA VAL A 91 16.89 59.27 -9.89
C VAL A 91 18.16 60.12 -9.74
N LYS A 92 18.35 60.75 -8.58
CA LYS A 92 19.49 61.65 -8.33
C LYS A 92 20.84 60.91 -8.20
N ASP A 93 20.81 59.64 -7.80
CA ASP A 93 22.01 58.90 -7.36
C ASP A 93 22.26 57.57 -8.10
N ILE A 94 22.07 57.58 -9.42
CA ILE A 94 22.15 56.36 -10.26
C ILE A 94 23.55 55.76 -10.30
N TRP A 95 24.58 56.61 -10.26
CA TRP A 95 25.98 56.17 -10.27
C TRP A 95 26.33 55.27 -9.08
N MET A 96 25.70 55.47 -7.92
CA MET A 96 25.84 54.58 -6.77
C MET A 96 25.36 53.16 -7.11
N TYR A 97 24.19 53.04 -7.73
CA TYR A 97 23.62 51.74 -8.10
C TYR A 97 24.41 51.05 -9.22
N LEU A 98 24.95 51.81 -10.17
CA LEU A 98 25.75 51.27 -11.28
C LEU A 98 27.14 50.76 -10.84
N ILE A 99 27.73 51.34 -9.78
CA ILE A 99 29.00 50.89 -9.21
C ILE A 99 28.79 49.67 -8.29
N LEU A 100 27.70 49.67 -7.53
CA LEU A 100 27.36 48.61 -6.59
C LEU A 100 27.08 47.26 -7.27
N VAL A 101 26.44 47.24 -8.44
CA VAL A 101 26.08 45.99 -9.13
C VAL A 101 27.33 45.14 -9.51
N PRO A 102 28.35 45.68 -10.20
CA PRO A 102 29.61 44.99 -10.44
C PRO A 102 30.33 44.54 -9.16
N LEU A 103 30.33 45.35 -8.10
CA LEU A 103 30.98 45.03 -6.83
C LEU A 103 30.32 43.83 -6.13
N ILE A 104 28.99 43.78 -6.14
CA ILE A 104 28.23 42.64 -5.59
C ILE A 104 28.55 41.36 -6.37
N ILE A 105 28.62 41.41 -7.70
CA ILE A 105 29.00 40.28 -8.56
C ILE A 105 30.41 39.81 -8.27
N LEU A 106 31.38 40.73 -8.21
CA LEU A 106 32.76 40.43 -7.90
C LEU A 106 32.89 39.75 -6.53
N ASN A 107 32.17 40.25 -5.52
CA ASN A 107 32.15 39.66 -4.18
C ASN A 107 31.65 38.21 -4.18
N SER A 108 30.63 37.91 -4.99
CA SER A 108 30.09 36.55 -5.11
C SER A 108 31.05 35.56 -5.78
N TYR A 109 31.90 36.02 -6.71
CA TYR A 109 32.92 35.18 -7.33
C TYR A 109 34.09 34.92 -6.37
N ILE A 110 34.52 35.94 -5.61
CA ILE A 110 35.61 35.82 -4.63
C ILE A 110 35.24 34.83 -3.49
N LEU A 111 33.99 34.86 -3.04
CA LEU A 111 33.53 34.06 -1.90
C LEU A 111 32.83 32.74 -2.30
N ARG A 112 33.01 32.28 -3.54
CA ARG A 112 32.34 31.08 -4.10
C ARG A 112 32.51 29.81 -3.25
N ASN A 113 33.60 29.70 -2.49
CA ASN A 113 33.93 28.53 -1.67
C ASN A 113 33.53 28.65 -0.19
N LYS A 114 32.89 29.76 0.24
CA LYS A 114 32.46 29.95 1.65
C LYS A 114 30.97 29.62 1.83
N LYS A 115 30.57 29.38 3.08
CA LYS A 115 29.16 29.14 3.47
C LYS A 115 28.26 30.31 3.04
N GLU A 116 27.04 30.02 2.60
CA GLU A 116 26.04 31.02 2.13
C GLU A 116 25.84 32.19 3.11
N LYS A 117 25.74 31.89 4.42
CA LYS A 117 25.60 32.92 5.46
C LYS A 117 26.76 33.92 5.49
N SER A 118 27.97 33.51 5.10
CA SER A 118 29.14 34.40 5.02
C SER A 118 29.09 35.33 3.81
N ILE A 119 28.55 34.85 2.68
CA ILE A 119 28.41 35.62 1.43
C ILE A 119 27.34 36.70 1.63
N ILE A 120 26.21 36.34 2.25
CA ILE A 120 25.12 37.30 2.51
C ILE A 120 25.63 38.43 3.44
N LYS A 121 26.34 38.10 4.52
CA LYS A 121 26.91 39.09 5.45
C LYS A 121 27.88 40.04 4.76
N SER A 122 28.78 39.55 3.90
CA SER A 122 29.76 40.41 3.21
C SER A 122 29.08 41.36 2.23
N VAL A 123 28.04 40.91 1.52
CA VAL A 123 27.30 41.75 0.58
C VAL A 123 26.56 42.89 1.28
N PHE A 124 25.92 42.63 2.43
CA PHE A 124 25.25 43.70 3.18
C PHE A 124 26.22 44.72 3.79
N ILE A 125 27.41 44.28 4.24
CA ILE A 125 28.48 45.18 4.70
C ILE A 125 28.97 46.05 3.53
N LEU A 126 29.13 45.47 2.33
CA LEU A 126 29.52 46.21 1.13
C LEU A 126 28.49 47.26 0.74
N VAL A 127 27.20 46.91 0.71
CA VAL A 127 26.11 47.86 0.44
C VAL A 127 26.16 49.02 1.45
N PHE A 128 26.32 48.73 2.74
CA PHE A 128 26.41 49.76 3.77
C PHE A 128 27.63 50.70 3.60
N LEU A 129 28.81 50.14 3.34
CA LEU A 129 30.04 50.90 3.14
C LEU A 129 29.97 51.77 1.89
N GLU A 130 29.44 51.25 0.79
CA GLU A 130 29.33 52.01 -0.45
C GLU A 130 28.35 53.18 -0.33
N VAL A 131 27.18 52.95 0.29
CA VAL A 131 26.18 54.00 0.51
C VAL A 131 26.71 55.08 1.46
N THR A 132 27.45 54.72 2.51
CA THR A 132 28.08 55.70 3.42
C THR A 132 29.15 56.53 2.73
N ILE A 133 30.03 55.90 1.94
CA ILE A 133 31.08 56.58 1.16
C ILE A 133 30.45 57.52 0.14
N TYR A 134 29.48 57.03 -0.64
CA TYR A 134 28.83 57.83 -1.68
C TYR A 134 28.10 59.06 -1.11
N ASN A 135 27.34 58.89 -0.02
CA ASN A 135 26.66 60.00 0.67
C ASN A 135 27.64 61.03 1.24
N ARG A 136 28.82 60.59 1.70
CA ARG A 136 29.83 61.49 2.28
C ARG A 136 30.60 62.27 1.22
N PHE A 137 31.06 61.61 0.16
CA PHE A 137 31.95 62.20 -0.83
C PHE A 137 31.21 62.99 -1.90
N LYS A 138 30.03 62.55 -2.34
CA LYS A 138 29.31 63.19 -3.46
C LYS A 138 28.24 64.18 -3.01
N LEU A 139 27.53 63.89 -1.91
CA LEU A 139 26.42 64.73 -1.43
C LEU A 139 26.83 65.70 -0.32
N HIS A 140 28.09 65.64 0.16
CA HIS A 140 28.64 66.48 1.24
C HIS A 140 27.75 66.57 2.49
N ILE A 141 27.00 65.50 2.78
CA ILE A 141 26.11 65.40 3.94
C ILE A 141 26.95 65.24 5.23
N SER A 142 26.39 65.66 6.37
CA SER A 142 27.02 65.45 7.69
C SER A 142 27.27 63.96 7.97
N PRO A 143 28.33 63.59 8.73
CA PRO A 143 28.69 62.20 8.95
C PRO A 143 27.57 61.42 9.64
N LEU A 144 26.87 62.05 10.59
CA LEU A 144 25.74 61.44 11.29
C LEU A 144 24.58 61.13 10.33
N MET A 145 24.22 62.07 9.46
CA MET A 145 23.11 61.92 8.52
C MET A 145 23.45 60.92 7.39
N SER A 146 24.72 60.78 7.03
CA SER A 146 25.18 59.78 6.07
C SER A 146 25.05 58.36 6.63
N ILE A 147 25.40 58.16 7.90
CA ILE A 147 25.26 56.88 8.58
C ILE A 147 23.79 56.50 8.73
N THR A 148 22.92 57.41 9.18
CA THR A 148 21.49 57.13 9.35
C THR A 148 20.81 56.76 8.03
N ASN A 149 21.11 57.48 6.94
CA ASN A 149 20.57 57.16 5.62
C ASN A 149 21.05 55.78 5.12
N SER A 150 22.30 55.43 5.41
CA SER A 150 22.87 54.13 5.01
C SER A 150 22.27 52.96 5.79
N ILE A 151 21.99 53.16 7.09
CA ILE A 151 21.26 52.19 7.91
C ILE A 151 19.85 51.98 7.34
N PHE A 152 19.14 53.07 7.02
CA PHE A 152 17.80 53.01 6.45
C PHE A 152 17.77 52.25 5.13
N GLN A 153 18.64 52.61 4.17
CA GLN A 153 18.70 51.93 2.87
C GLN A 153 19.09 50.46 2.99
N THR A 154 20.08 50.13 3.82
CA THR A 154 20.51 48.74 4.01
C THR A 154 19.41 47.90 4.67
N SER A 155 18.67 48.47 5.63
CA SER A 155 17.52 47.81 6.28
C SER A 155 16.38 47.52 5.30
N CYS A 156 16.07 48.46 4.40
CA CYS A 156 15.10 48.26 3.33
C CYS A 156 15.54 47.16 2.36
N VAL A 157 16.80 47.17 1.90
CA VAL A 157 17.34 46.14 1.00
C VAL A 157 17.32 44.77 1.68
N PHE A 158 17.63 44.69 2.97
CA PHE A 158 17.58 43.43 3.74
C PHE A 158 16.17 42.86 3.85
N SER A 159 15.19 43.69 4.21
CA SER A 159 13.78 43.29 4.33
C SER A 159 13.23 42.78 2.99
N LEU A 160 13.53 43.49 1.89
CA LEU A 160 13.11 43.11 0.54
C LEU A 160 13.81 41.83 0.06
N TYR A 161 15.11 41.67 0.34
CA TYR A 161 15.85 40.45 0.02
C TYR A 161 15.19 39.23 0.67
N TYR A 162 14.82 39.32 1.95
CA TYR A 162 14.19 38.21 2.66
C TYR A 162 12.86 37.79 2.02
N ILE A 163 12.00 38.77 1.69
CA ILE A 163 10.70 38.51 1.05
C ILE A 163 10.87 37.89 -0.34
N ILE A 164 11.79 38.42 -1.16
CA ILE A 164 12.06 37.89 -2.50
C ILE A 164 12.62 36.46 -2.43
N ASN A 165 13.53 36.20 -1.49
CA ASN A 165 14.11 34.88 -1.31
C ASN A 165 13.06 33.86 -0.83
N TYR A 166 12.20 34.26 0.10
CA TYR A 166 11.10 33.42 0.58
C TYR A 166 10.11 33.08 -0.55
N SER A 167 9.68 34.07 -1.34
CA SER A 167 8.84 33.87 -2.53
C SER A 167 9.45 32.90 -3.54
N LYS A 168 10.76 33.01 -3.80
CA LYS A 168 11.50 32.14 -4.73
C LYS A 168 11.59 30.69 -4.25
N ILE A 169 11.78 30.47 -2.95
CA ILE A 169 11.74 29.12 -2.36
C ILE A 169 10.35 28.51 -2.56
N CYS A 170 9.30 29.29 -2.28
CA CYS A 170 7.92 28.86 -2.49
C CYS A 170 7.64 28.57 -3.98
N ALA A 171 8.17 29.38 -4.90
CA ALA A 171 8.00 29.18 -6.34
C ALA A 171 8.58 27.85 -6.85
N LYS A 172 9.62 27.31 -6.19
CA LYS A 172 10.14 25.95 -6.51
C LYS A 172 9.15 24.85 -6.09
N GLY A 173 8.26 25.13 -5.14
CA GLY A 173 7.22 24.23 -4.65
C GLY A 173 6.05 24.00 -5.60
N PHE A 174 5.86 24.81 -6.66
CA PHE A 174 4.79 24.59 -7.65
C PHE A 174 4.91 23.26 -8.40
N LYS A 175 6.11 22.68 -8.47
CA LYS A 175 6.35 21.37 -9.12
C LYS A 175 6.13 20.19 -8.17
N THR A 176 5.83 20.43 -6.90
CA THR A 176 5.68 19.39 -5.88
C THR A 176 4.27 19.43 -5.29
N LYS A 177 3.87 18.36 -4.58
CA LYS A 177 2.59 18.33 -3.83
C LYS A 177 2.64 19.23 -2.56
N HIS A 178 3.43 20.32 -2.55
CA HIS A 178 3.54 21.26 -1.43
C HIS A 178 2.23 22.02 -1.23
N LEU A 179 1.85 22.23 0.03
CA LEU A 179 0.64 22.97 0.41
C LEU A 179 1.06 24.42 0.73
N PHE A 180 0.52 25.38 -0.02
CA PHE A 180 0.91 26.78 0.14
C PHE A 180 0.15 27.45 1.27
N ASN A 181 0.88 28.11 2.18
CA ASN A 181 0.26 28.91 3.25
C ASN A 181 -0.10 30.32 2.76
N SER A 182 -1.02 31.00 3.45
CA SER A 182 -1.45 32.37 3.11
C SER A 182 -0.28 33.36 3.07
N GLU A 183 0.70 33.21 3.96
CA GLU A 183 1.91 34.04 3.99
C GLU A 183 2.81 33.83 2.75
N GLU A 184 2.91 32.60 2.27
CA GLU A 184 3.68 32.26 1.07
C GLU A 184 3.06 32.93 -0.16
N ILE A 185 1.73 32.89 -0.27
CA ILE A 185 0.99 33.54 -1.36
C ILE A 185 1.17 35.06 -1.31
N ILE A 186 1.09 35.67 -0.11
CA ILE A 186 1.32 37.10 0.07
C ILE A 186 2.75 37.48 -0.35
N SER A 187 3.75 36.66 -0.01
CA SER A 187 5.14 36.90 -0.43
C SER A 187 5.33 36.85 -1.95
N MET A 188 4.65 35.92 -2.63
CA MET A 188 4.63 35.85 -4.09
C MET A 188 3.93 37.07 -4.70
N CYS A 189 2.79 37.48 -4.14
CA CYS A 189 2.07 38.70 -4.53
C CYS A 189 2.97 39.94 -4.42
N ILE A 190 3.74 40.07 -3.33
CA ILE A 190 4.69 41.18 -3.16
C ILE A 190 5.73 41.19 -4.28
N THR A 191 6.35 40.04 -4.59
CA THR A 191 7.33 39.98 -5.68
C THR A 191 6.72 40.29 -7.05
N LEU A 192 5.50 39.83 -7.31
CA LEU A 192 4.77 40.12 -8.53
C LEU A 192 4.43 41.61 -8.65
N SER A 193 4.03 42.24 -7.54
CA SER A 193 3.73 43.67 -7.50
C SER A 193 4.95 44.55 -7.79
N LEU A 194 6.16 44.12 -7.39
CA LEU A 194 7.41 44.81 -7.73
C LEU A 194 7.69 44.75 -9.24
N ILE A 195 7.45 43.60 -9.88
CA ILE A 195 7.58 43.44 -11.33
C ILE A 195 6.59 44.37 -12.06
N ILE A 196 5.33 44.41 -11.61
CA ILE A 196 4.29 45.25 -12.22
C ILE A 196 4.59 46.75 -12.03
N SER A 197 5.05 47.14 -10.84
CA SER A 197 5.42 48.54 -10.55
C SER A 197 6.51 49.06 -11.50
N GLY A 198 7.41 48.19 -11.94
CA GLY A 198 8.46 48.46 -12.93
C GLY A 198 7.99 48.86 -14.33
N VAL A 199 6.72 48.63 -14.68
CA VAL A 199 6.11 48.96 -15.99
C VAL A 199 5.75 50.46 -16.08
N ARG A 200 6.20 51.28 -15.12
CA ARG A 200 5.97 52.72 -15.05
C ARG A 200 6.31 53.44 -16.37
N GLY A 201 5.46 54.39 -16.75
CA GLY A 201 5.65 55.30 -17.89
C GLY A 201 5.02 54.85 -19.21
N LEU A 202 4.41 53.66 -19.26
CA LEU A 202 3.67 53.21 -20.44
C LEU A 202 2.19 53.60 -20.34
N ASN A 203 1.86 54.78 -20.87
CA ASN A 203 0.48 55.24 -21.02
C ASN A 203 0.09 55.17 -22.50
N ILE A 204 -0.92 54.35 -22.82
CA ILE A 204 -1.47 54.21 -24.18
C ILE A 204 -2.86 54.84 -24.18
N PHE A 205 -3.08 55.87 -25.01
CA PHE A 205 -4.37 56.60 -25.08
C PHE A 205 -4.91 57.12 -23.74
N GLY A 206 -4.02 57.53 -22.82
CA GLY A 206 -4.40 57.99 -21.46
C GLY A 206 -4.59 56.86 -20.43
N LEU A 207 -4.51 55.60 -20.85
CA LEU A 207 -4.63 54.43 -19.98
C LEU A 207 -3.26 53.96 -19.51
N SER A 208 -3.11 53.71 -18.22
CA SER A 208 -1.90 53.11 -17.67
C SER A 208 -1.98 51.58 -17.75
N ILE A 209 -1.02 50.99 -18.45
CA ILE A 209 -0.94 49.52 -18.60
C ILE A 209 -0.72 48.87 -17.24
N ARG A 210 0.05 49.53 -16.36
CA ARG A 210 0.33 49.07 -15.01
C ARG A 210 -0.96 48.83 -14.21
N ASN A 211 -1.89 49.78 -14.21
CA ASN A 211 -3.12 49.65 -13.44
C ASN A 211 -4.01 48.53 -14.01
N ILE A 212 -4.09 48.39 -15.33
CA ILE A 212 -4.86 47.32 -15.99
C ILE A 212 -4.34 45.94 -15.57
N ILE A 213 -3.02 45.72 -15.67
CA ILE A 213 -2.39 44.46 -15.25
C ILE A 213 -2.64 44.24 -13.76
N ALA A 214 -2.47 45.28 -12.95
CA ALA A 214 -2.60 45.17 -11.52
C ALA A 214 -4.01 44.74 -11.08
N LEU A 215 -5.02 45.41 -11.63
CA LEU A 215 -6.42 45.12 -11.39
C LEU A 215 -6.83 43.73 -11.87
N SER A 216 -6.34 43.30 -13.04
CA SER A 216 -6.63 41.95 -13.56
C SER A 216 -6.11 40.84 -12.64
N ILE A 217 -4.92 41.02 -12.06
CA ILE A 217 -4.29 40.05 -11.16
C ILE A 217 -5.01 40.00 -9.81
N ILE A 218 -5.45 41.15 -9.28
CA ILE A 218 -6.16 41.23 -8.00
C ILE A 218 -7.50 40.47 -8.07
N VAL A 219 -8.27 40.67 -9.15
CA VAL A 219 -9.54 39.96 -9.36
C VAL A 219 -9.30 38.47 -9.55
N MET A 220 -8.24 38.09 -10.27
CA MET A 220 -7.84 36.69 -10.40
C MET A 220 -7.50 36.04 -9.05
N ILE A 221 -6.70 36.69 -8.21
CA ILE A 221 -6.32 36.16 -6.90
C ILE A 221 -7.53 36.12 -5.95
N GLY A 222 -8.37 37.15 -5.96
CA GLY A 222 -9.62 37.19 -5.20
C GLY A 222 -10.54 36.02 -5.58
N TYR A 223 -10.72 35.77 -6.88
CA TYR A 223 -11.52 34.64 -7.36
C TYR A 223 -10.92 33.27 -7.00
N ILE A 224 -9.60 33.11 -7.00
CA ILE A 224 -8.97 31.81 -6.70
C ILE A 224 -8.92 31.54 -5.19
N LYS A 225 -8.56 32.53 -4.37
CA LYS A 225 -8.24 32.34 -2.94
C LYS A 225 -9.22 32.98 -1.95
N GLY A 226 -10.25 33.67 -2.44
CA GLY A 226 -11.27 34.28 -1.60
C GLY A 226 -10.86 35.65 -1.02
N SER A 227 -11.72 36.18 -0.17
CA SER A 227 -11.67 37.58 0.29
C SER A 227 -10.45 37.94 1.13
N SER A 228 -10.01 37.06 2.04
CA SER A 228 -8.89 37.34 2.96
C SER A 228 -7.56 37.49 2.22
N VAL A 229 -7.23 36.53 1.34
CA VAL A 229 -5.99 36.55 0.55
C VAL A 229 -6.08 37.58 -0.57
N GLY A 230 -7.24 37.72 -1.23
CA GLY A 230 -7.49 38.73 -2.25
C GLY A 230 -7.32 40.15 -1.73
N GLY A 231 -7.90 40.45 -0.55
CA GLY A 231 -7.73 41.73 0.14
C GLY A 231 -6.29 41.98 0.57
N ALA A 232 -5.62 40.99 1.17
CA ALA A 232 -4.22 41.13 1.60
C ALA A 232 -3.25 41.36 0.42
N CYS A 233 -3.40 40.61 -0.69
CA CYS A 233 -2.63 40.84 -1.91
C CYS A 233 -2.97 42.20 -2.54
N GLY A 234 -4.23 42.63 -2.50
CA GLY A 234 -4.66 43.96 -2.95
C GLY A 234 -3.98 45.08 -2.16
N VAL A 235 -3.96 44.99 -0.83
CA VAL A 235 -3.26 45.95 0.05
C VAL A 235 -1.76 45.95 -0.23
N ALA A 236 -1.12 44.77 -0.25
CA ALA A 236 0.32 44.66 -0.51
C ALA A 236 0.72 45.29 -1.85
N MET A 237 -0.07 45.04 -2.89
CA MET A 237 0.14 45.60 -4.22
C MET A 237 -0.12 47.10 -4.27
N GLY A 238 -1.13 47.59 -3.54
CA GLY A 238 -1.45 49.00 -3.39
C GLY A 238 -0.34 49.77 -2.68
N VAL A 239 0.27 49.20 -1.64
CA VAL A 239 1.42 49.81 -0.95
C VAL A 239 2.60 49.96 -1.91
N ILE A 240 2.97 48.91 -2.63
CA ILE A 240 4.15 48.91 -3.49
C ILE A 240 3.99 49.83 -4.71
N ILE A 241 2.80 49.84 -5.33
CA ILE A 241 2.52 50.72 -6.47
C ILE A 241 2.35 52.16 -5.99
N GLY A 242 1.65 52.38 -4.88
CA GLY A 242 1.41 53.70 -4.29
C GLY A 242 2.68 54.40 -3.82
N ILE A 243 3.65 53.66 -3.28
CA ILE A 243 5.00 54.18 -2.97
C ILE A 243 5.71 54.71 -4.23
N SER A 244 5.45 54.11 -5.40
CA SER A 244 6.09 54.55 -6.65
C SER A 244 5.43 55.78 -7.28
N THR A 245 4.14 56.01 -7.01
CA THR A 245 3.36 57.13 -7.56
C THR A 245 3.16 58.30 -6.60
N ASN A 246 3.71 58.22 -5.38
CA ASN A 246 3.50 59.18 -4.29
C ASN A 246 2.03 59.31 -3.82
N ASP A 247 1.21 58.28 -4.03
CA ASP A 247 -0.15 58.22 -3.50
C ASP A 247 -0.44 56.82 -2.97
N MET A 248 -0.12 56.60 -1.70
CA MET A 248 -0.30 55.30 -1.07
C MET A 248 -1.77 55.04 -0.73
N THR A 249 -2.49 56.07 -0.28
CA THR A 249 -3.86 55.95 0.24
C THR A 249 -4.83 55.50 -0.83
N THR A 250 -4.74 56.10 -2.02
CA THR A 250 -5.68 55.82 -3.12
C THR A 250 -5.48 54.40 -3.66
N PHE A 251 -4.22 54.00 -3.90
CA PHE A 251 -3.91 52.68 -4.42
C PHE A 251 -4.22 51.54 -3.43
N VAL A 252 -3.92 51.73 -2.14
CA VAL A 252 -4.25 50.73 -1.09
C VAL A 252 -5.77 50.56 -0.95
N GLY A 253 -6.52 51.67 -0.92
CA GLY A 253 -7.98 51.64 -0.81
C GLY A 253 -8.63 50.92 -1.99
N VAL A 254 -8.27 51.32 -3.22
CA VAL A 254 -8.84 50.74 -4.45
C VAL A 254 -8.50 49.25 -4.58
N PHE A 255 -7.22 48.88 -4.50
CA PHE A 255 -6.80 47.50 -4.71
C PHE A 255 -7.23 46.56 -3.57
N GLY A 256 -7.20 47.03 -2.32
CA GLY A 256 -7.67 46.27 -1.17
C GLY A 256 -9.16 45.95 -1.25
N ILE A 257 -10.00 46.96 -1.51
CA ILE A 257 -11.47 46.80 -1.61
C ILE A 257 -11.84 45.94 -2.83
N CYS A 258 -11.19 46.16 -3.97
CA CYS A 258 -11.42 45.36 -5.17
C CYS A 258 -11.06 43.88 -4.98
N GLY A 259 -9.95 43.58 -4.29
CA GLY A 259 -9.54 42.21 -3.98
C GLY A 259 -10.45 41.53 -2.96
N LEU A 260 -10.92 42.29 -1.96
CA LEU A 260 -11.82 41.78 -0.94
C LEU A 260 -13.20 41.45 -1.53
N ILE A 261 -13.81 42.40 -2.25
CA ILE A 261 -15.17 42.23 -2.81
C ILE A 261 -15.20 41.14 -3.90
N SER A 262 -14.21 41.11 -4.79
CA SER A 262 -14.12 40.02 -5.79
C SER A 262 -14.00 38.65 -5.13
N GLY A 263 -13.27 38.55 -4.01
CA GLY A 263 -13.10 37.32 -3.25
C GLY A 263 -14.32 36.90 -2.42
N ILE A 264 -15.15 37.82 -1.94
CA ILE A 264 -16.42 37.48 -1.25
C ILE A 264 -17.34 36.71 -2.20
N PHE A 265 -17.41 37.13 -3.47
CA PHE A 265 -18.29 36.53 -4.47
C PHE A 265 -17.63 35.36 -5.25
N LYS A 266 -16.58 34.73 -4.70
CA LYS A 266 -15.93 33.55 -5.30
C LYS A 266 -16.95 32.43 -5.57
N GLU A 267 -17.76 32.09 -4.57
CA GLU A 267 -18.71 30.97 -4.61
C GLU A 267 -19.83 31.16 -5.64
N SER A 268 -20.22 32.42 -5.90
CA SER A 268 -21.25 32.77 -6.88
C SER A 268 -20.76 32.69 -8.34
N GLY A 269 -19.49 32.36 -8.55
CA GLY A 269 -18.91 32.11 -9.87
C GLY A 269 -18.27 33.33 -10.53
N LYS A 270 -17.55 33.06 -11.62
CA LYS A 270 -16.67 34.01 -12.30
C LYS A 270 -17.38 35.30 -12.74
N VAL A 271 -18.59 35.21 -13.27
CA VAL A 271 -19.33 36.36 -13.79
C VAL A 271 -19.68 37.33 -12.66
N ILE A 272 -20.18 36.82 -11.53
CA ILE A 272 -20.60 37.62 -10.39
C ILE A 272 -19.39 38.27 -9.70
N SER A 273 -18.28 37.53 -9.52
CA SER A 273 -17.03 38.07 -8.97
C SER A 273 -16.42 39.19 -9.83
N GLY A 274 -16.47 39.07 -11.17
CA GLY A 274 -15.99 40.12 -12.08
C GLY A 274 -16.90 41.36 -12.11
N LEU A 275 -18.22 41.18 -12.00
CA LEU A 275 -19.18 42.30 -11.93
C LEU A 275 -19.11 43.02 -10.58
N SER A 276 -18.99 42.30 -9.47
CA SER A 276 -18.90 42.90 -8.13
C SER A 276 -17.67 43.79 -7.98
N TYR A 277 -16.55 43.39 -8.60
CA TYR A 277 -15.34 44.19 -8.73
C TYR A 277 -15.57 45.52 -9.47
N VAL A 278 -16.29 45.50 -10.60
CA VAL A 278 -16.58 46.72 -11.39
C VAL A 278 -17.50 47.67 -10.60
N VAL A 279 -18.52 47.11 -9.93
CA VAL A 279 -19.44 47.89 -9.08
C VAL A 279 -18.71 48.50 -7.89
N ALA A 280 -17.85 47.74 -7.22
CA ALA A 280 -17.02 48.23 -6.12
C ALA A 280 -16.15 49.42 -6.54
N PHE A 281 -15.49 49.32 -7.69
CA PHE A 281 -14.69 50.41 -8.23
C PHE A 281 -15.54 51.62 -8.59
N ALA A 282 -16.72 51.42 -9.18
CA ALA A 282 -17.64 52.51 -9.53
C ALA A 282 -18.09 53.30 -8.28
N ILE A 283 -18.42 52.60 -7.20
CA ILE A 283 -18.78 53.23 -5.91
C ILE A 283 -17.60 54.05 -5.39
N LEU A 284 -16.39 53.49 -5.35
CA LEU A 284 -15.21 54.22 -4.88
C LEU A 284 -14.94 55.47 -5.72
N LYS A 285 -15.11 55.39 -7.03
CA LYS A 285 -14.92 56.53 -7.94
C LYS A 285 -15.98 57.62 -7.76
N LEU A 286 -17.20 57.28 -7.34
CA LEU A 286 -18.26 58.25 -7.06
C LEU A 286 -18.05 59.02 -5.74
N TYR A 287 -17.52 58.34 -4.72
CA TYR A 287 -17.40 58.89 -3.37
C TYR A 287 -16.02 59.47 -3.03
N SER A 288 -14.99 59.16 -3.83
CA SER A 288 -13.62 59.62 -3.60
C SER A 288 -13.06 60.28 -4.86
N ASP A 289 -12.25 61.33 -4.68
CA ASP A 289 -11.65 62.11 -5.78
C ASP A 289 -10.46 61.37 -6.44
N ILE A 290 -10.71 60.13 -6.86
CA ILE A 290 -9.75 59.17 -7.43
C ILE A 290 -9.48 59.47 -8.93
N GLY A 291 -10.20 60.44 -9.50
CA GLY A 291 -10.32 60.67 -10.95
C GLY A 291 -9.01 60.95 -11.69
N ILE A 292 -7.96 61.38 -10.99
CA ILE A 292 -6.66 61.74 -11.59
C ILE A 292 -5.78 60.49 -11.86
N GLN A 293 -5.95 59.42 -11.10
CA GLN A 293 -5.04 58.26 -11.13
C GLN A 293 -5.63 57.00 -11.75
N PHE A 294 -6.96 56.87 -11.78
CA PHE A 294 -7.64 55.72 -12.35
C PHE A 294 -8.76 56.11 -13.30
N GLU A 295 -8.65 55.65 -14.55
CA GLU A 295 -9.74 55.75 -15.51
C GLU A 295 -10.71 54.57 -15.36
N PHE A 296 -12.01 54.82 -15.57
CA PHE A 296 -13.01 53.73 -15.52
C PHE A 296 -12.78 52.68 -16.61
N ARG A 297 -12.20 53.11 -17.74
CA ARG A 297 -11.78 52.24 -18.84
C ARG A 297 -10.74 51.20 -18.42
N GLU A 298 -9.85 51.50 -17.47
CA GLU A 298 -8.82 50.55 -17.01
C GLU A 298 -9.45 49.33 -16.30
N VAL A 299 -10.51 49.56 -15.54
CA VAL A 299 -11.25 48.54 -14.77
C VAL A 299 -12.06 47.64 -15.68
N LEU A 300 -12.70 48.23 -16.70
CA LEU A 300 -13.40 47.45 -17.73
C LEU A 300 -12.44 46.57 -18.51
N LEU A 301 -11.25 47.07 -18.87
CA LEU A 301 -10.23 46.28 -19.55
C LEU A 301 -9.65 45.19 -18.64
N GLY A 302 -9.39 45.48 -17.36
CA GLY A 302 -8.95 44.49 -16.38
C GLY A 302 -9.97 43.36 -16.18
N SER A 303 -11.25 43.70 -16.07
CA SER A 303 -12.35 42.73 -16.01
C SER A 303 -12.50 41.95 -17.33
N GLY A 304 -12.31 42.60 -18.47
CA GLY A 304 -12.27 41.95 -19.78
C GLY A 304 -11.17 40.89 -19.88
N ILE A 305 -9.95 41.19 -19.42
CA ILE A 305 -8.84 40.22 -19.35
C ILE A 305 -9.22 39.04 -18.45
N PHE A 306 -9.81 39.33 -17.28
CA PHE A 306 -10.27 38.29 -16.36
C PHE A 306 -11.28 37.34 -17.03
N PHE A 307 -12.24 37.88 -17.79
CA PHE A 307 -13.23 37.08 -18.52
C PHE A 307 -12.67 36.28 -19.69
N LEU A 308 -11.70 36.83 -20.44
CA LEU A 308 -11.06 36.16 -21.57
C LEU A 308 -10.29 34.88 -21.18
N ILE A 309 -9.75 34.82 -19.97
CA ILE A 309 -9.00 33.63 -19.50
C ILE A 309 -9.97 32.44 -19.29
N PRO A 310 -9.76 31.27 -19.93
CA PRO A 310 -10.63 30.10 -19.77
C PRO A 310 -10.71 29.57 -18.33
N ASN A 311 -11.88 29.07 -17.92
CA ASN A 311 -12.08 28.44 -16.59
C ASN A 311 -11.13 27.27 -16.30
N LYS A 312 -10.64 26.59 -17.35
CA LYS A 312 -9.63 25.52 -17.22
C LYS A 312 -8.33 26.01 -16.60
N ILE A 313 -7.92 27.26 -16.88
CA ILE A 313 -6.71 27.85 -16.32
C ILE A 313 -6.93 28.19 -14.85
N TYR A 314 -8.07 28.80 -14.50
CA TYR A 314 -8.42 29.08 -13.12
C TYR A 314 -8.47 27.81 -12.27
N LYS A 315 -9.17 26.76 -12.73
CA LYS A 315 -9.22 25.47 -12.01
C LYS A 315 -7.83 24.86 -11.80
N LYS A 316 -6.94 24.95 -12.79
CA LYS A 316 -5.57 24.43 -12.66
C LYS A 316 -4.78 25.19 -11.60
N ILE A 317 -4.84 26.52 -11.62
CA ILE A 317 -4.16 27.37 -10.64
C ILE A 317 -4.78 27.21 -9.24
N GLU A 318 -6.10 27.05 -9.16
CA GLU A 318 -6.83 26.75 -7.93
C GLU A 318 -6.41 25.39 -7.35
N THR A 319 -6.28 24.34 -8.17
CA THR A 319 -5.80 23.03 -7.69
C THR A 319 -4.36 23.09 -7.17
N ASP A 320 -3.51 23.93 -7.77
CA ASP A 320 -2.10 24.07 -7.38
C ASP A 320 -1.93 24.92 -6.10
N LEU A 321 -2.77 25.94 -5.93
CA LEU A 321 -2.70 26.89 -4.83
C LEU A 321 -3.58 26.49 -3.64
N ASP A 322 -4.73 25.84 -3.84
CA ASP A 322 -5.74 25.65 -2.81
C ASP A 322 -5.48 24.48 -1.88
N TRP A 323 -5.51 24.77 -0.57
CA TRP A 323 -5.11 23.83 0.48
C TRP A 323 -6.15 22.72 0.66
N GLU A 324 -7.44 23.07 0.61
CA GLU A 324 -8.56 22.15 0.86
C GLU A 324 -8.72 21.14 -0.29
N MET A 325 -8.83 21.62 -1.53
CA MET A 325 -8.99 20.75 -2.72
C MET A 325 -7.77 19.86 -2.98
N LYS A 326 -6.55 20.33 -2.67
CA LYS A 326 -5.34 19.52 -2.77
C LYS A 326 -5.27 18.48 -1.65
N SER A 327 -5.84 18.77 -0.47
CA SER A 327 -5.97 17.79 0.61
C SER A 327 -7.01 16.70 0.27
N GLU A 328 -8.13 17.05 -0.33
CA GLU A 328 -9.19 16.11 -0.74
C GLU A 328 -8.72 15.19 -1.86
N ASN A 329 -8.11 15.70 -2.93
CA ASN A 329 -7.54 14.88 -3.99
C ASN A 329 -6.43 13.93 -3.49
N ILE A 330 -5.68 14.33 -2.46
CA ILE A 330 -4.69 13.47 -1.82
C ILE A 330 -5.38 12.40 -0.98
N LYS A 331 -6.43 12.74 -0.22
CA LYS A 331 -7.22 11.80 0.59
C LYS A 331 -7.93 10.76 -0.28
N ASP A 332 -8.52 11.16 -1.40
CA ASP A 332 -9.22 10.24 -2.33
C ASP A 332 -8.24 9.24 -2.96
N ASP A 333 -7.04 9.68 -3.35
CA ASP A 333 -5.95 8.81 -3.85
C ASP A 333 -5.44 7.84 -2.76
N TYR A 334 -5.48 8.24 -1.48
CA TYR A 334 -5.15 7.34 -0.37
C TYR A 334 -6.28 6.34 -0.08
N ILE A 335 -7.54 6.77 -0.13
CA ILE A 335 -8.71 5.89 0.09
C ILE A 335 -8.78 4.82 -1.01
N SER A 336 -8.53 5.18 -2.28
CA SER A 336 -8.47 4.20 -3.36
C SER A 336 -7.39 3.15 -3.13
N LYS A 337 -6.20 3.56 -2.66
CA LYS A 337 -5.10 2.63 -2.37
C LYS A 337 -5.42 1.66 -1.24
N VAL A 338 -6.07 2.14 -0.18
CA VAL A 338 -6.54 1.27 0.91
C VAL A 338 -7.60 0.31 0.38
N LYS A 339 -8.53 0.79 -0.44
CA LYS A 339 -9.56 -0.04 -1.05
C LYS A 339 -8.97 -1.17 -1.89
N ASP A 340 -7.91 -0.91 -2.65
CA ASP A 340 -7.24 -1.92 -3.47
C ASP A 340 -6.63 -3.03 -2.61
N ILE A 341 -5.95 -2.68 -1.51
CA ILE A 341 -5.38 -3.66 -0.55
C ILE A 341 -6.48 -4.51 0.08
N VAL A 342 -7.58 -3.87 0.51
CA VAL A 342 -8.73 -4.56 1.11
C VAL A 342 -9.38 -5.49 0.08
N GLN A 343 -9.53 -5.05 -1.16
CA GLN A 343 -10.12 -5.84 -2.22
C GLN A 343 -9.27 -7.07 -2.56
N GLU A 344 -7.94 -6.93 -2.63
CA GLU A 344 -7.01 -8.06 -2.83
C GLU A 344 -7.19 -9.10 -1.71
N LYS A 345 -7.17 -8.67 -0.45
CA LYS A 345 -7.34 -9.55 0.72
C LYS A 345 -8.70 -10.23 0.78
N LEU A 346 -9.78 -9.51 0.48
CA LEU A 346 -11.13 -10.09 0.42
C LEU A 346 -11.25 -11.12 -0.72
N THR A 347 -10.59 -10.86 -1.86
CA THR A 347 -10.59 -11.80 -2.99
C THR A 347 -9.83 -13.08 -2.63
N GLU A 348 -8.67 -12.98 -1.99
CA GLU A 348 -7.91 -14.12 -1.46
C GLU A 348 -8.76 -14.96 -0.49
N PHE A 349 -9.42 -14.30 0.46
CA PHE A 349 -10.30 -14.96 1.42
C PHE A 349 -11.51 -15.63 0.76
N SER A 350 -12.14 -14.96 -0.20
CA SER A 350 -13.26 -15.53 -0.96
C SER A 350 -12.85 -16.79 -1.74
N GLN A 351 -11.65 -16.80 -2.33
CA GLN A 351 -11.14 -17.97 -3.06
C GLN A 351 -10.91 -19.16 -2.12
N LEU A 352 -10.46 -18.91 -0.88
CA LEU A 352 -10.32 -19.95 0.13
C LEU A 352 -11.68 -20.55 0.51
N LEU A 353 -12.72 -19.73 0.72
CA LEU A 353 -14.06 -20.23 1.03
C LEU A 353 -14.62 -21.10 -0.10
N LEU A 354 -14.41 -20.69 -1.36
CA LEU A 354 -14.79 -21.50 -2.51
C LEU A 354 -14.03 -22.82 -2.55
N TYR A 355 -12.73 -22.79 -2.26
CA TYR A 355 -11.92 -24.01 -2.22
C TYR A 355 -12.34 -24.95 -1.10
N MET A 356 -12.65 -24.44 0.10
CA MET A 356 -13.22 -25.25 1.17
C MET A 356 -14.53 -25.91 0.74
N GLY A 357 -15.40 -25.17 0.06
CA GLY A 357 -16.65 -25.70 -0.50
C GLY A 357 -16.40 -26.84 -1.48
N ASP A 358 -15.48 -26.65 -2.43
CA ASP A 358 -15.08 -27.67 -3.41
C ASP A 358 -14.45 -28.90 -2.74
N THR A 359 -13.57 -28.72 -1.74
CA THR A 359 -13.01 -29.85 -0.98
C THR A 359 -14.10 -30.63 -0.24
N LEU A 360 -15.09 -29.94 0.35
CA LEU A 360 -16.21 -30.59 1.02
C LEU A 360 -17.14 -31.31 0.05
N GLU A 361 -17.38 -30.76 -1.13
CA GLU A 361 -18.20 -31.39 -2.19
C GLU A 361 -17.53 -32.67 -2.70
N ASN A 362 -16.24 -32.62 -3.02
CA ASN A 362 -15.47 -33.79 -3.47
C ASN A 362 -15.38 -34.89 -2.39
N LEU A 363 -15.37 -34.52 -1.10
CA LEU A 363 -15.45 -35.49 0.00
C LEU A 363 -16.87 -36.05 0.23
N ALA A 364 -17.91 -35.33 -0.19
CA ALA A 364 -19.31 -35.66 0.07
C ALA A 364 -20.01 -36.51 -1.01
N GLU A 365 -19.45 -36.63 -2.22
CA GLU A 365 -20.12 -37.26 -3.38
C GLU A 365 -20.56 -38.74 -3.20
N ASN A 366 -20.22 -39.41 -2.10
CA ASN A 366 -20.51 -40.83 -1.94
C ASN A 366 -21.85 -41.22 -1.29
N HIS A 367 -22.62 -40.35 -0.62
CA HIS A 367 -23.82 -40.81 0.10
C HIS A 367 -25.03 -39.88 0.01
N ASN A 368 -25.81 -40.00 -1.08
CA ASN A 368 -27.16 -39.44 -1.16
C ASN A 368 -28.16 -40.34 -0.42
N LEU A 369 -29.01 -39.80 0.46
CA LEU A 369 -30.36 -40.33 0.73
C LEU A 369 -31.26 -39.33 1.51
N GLN A 370 -32.50 -39.21 1.03
CA GLN A 370 -33.56 -38.32 1.52
C GLN A 370 -34.31 -38.88 2.75
N MET A 371 -34.82 -37.98 3.61
CA MET A 371 -35.48 -38.29 4.88
C MET A 371 -36.97 -37.85 4.93
N LYS A 372 -37.83 -38.58 5.68
CA LYS A 372 -39.16 -38.11 6.13
C LYS A 372 -39.50 -38.53 7.59
N LYS A 373 -40.04 -37.55 8.34
CA LYS A 373 -40.52 -37.49 9.77
C LYS A 373 -41.50 -38.60 10.22
N LYS A 374 -41.87 -38.88 11.51
CA LYS A 374 -41.78 -38.27 12.88
C LYS A 374 -42.10 -39.38 13.94
N SER A 375 -41.65 -39.21 15.20
CA SER A 375 -41.49 -40.23 16.27
C SER A 375 -42.68 -40.55 17.21
N SER A 376 -43.83 -39.88 17.17
CA SER A 376 -45.01 -40.28 17.99
C SER A 376 -45.94 -41.28 17.32
N SER A 377 -45.62 -41.65 16.07
CA SER A 377 -46.47 -42.46 15.20
C SER A 377 -46.17 -43.96 15.26
N ILE A 378 -45.22 -44.43 16.08
CA ILE A 378 -44.71 -45.81 15.97
C ILE A 378 -45.73 -46.83 16.47
N VAL A 379 -46.31 -46.60 17.66
CA VAL A 379 -47.37 -47.45 18.22
C VAL A 379 -48.61 -47.41 17.31
N GLU A 380 -49.01 -46.22 16.85
CA GLU A 380 -50.16 -46.04 15.95
C GLU A 380 -49.92 -46.68 14.58
N LYS A 381 -48.73 -46.53 13.98
CA LYS A 381 -48.34 -47.18 12.71
C LYS A 381 -48.30 -48.70 12.85
N LEU A 382 -47.77 -49.21 13.96
CA LEU A 382 -47.74 -50.64 14.23
C LEU A 382 -49.16 -51.19 14.42
N ALA A 383 -50.00 -50.46 15.16
CA ALA A 383 -51.41 -50.76 15.35
C ALA A 383 -52.20 -50.70 14.04
N ASP A 384 -51.96 -49.71 13.18
CA ASP A 384 -52.62 -49.56 11.89
C ASP A 384 -52.20 -50.66 10.92
N ARG A 385 -50.92 -51.04 10.88
CA ARG A 385 -50.44 -52.14 10.02
C ARG A 385 -51.00 -53.50 10.43
N VAL A 386 -51.18 -53.74 11.73
CA VAL A 386 -51.48 -55.09 12.25
C VAL A 386 -52.95 -55.25 12.70
N CYS A 387 -53.50 -54.23 13.36
CA CYS A 387 -54.82 -54.26 14.00
C CYS A 387 -55.95 -53.72 13.13
N SER A 388 -55.69 -52.97 12.06
CA SER A 388 -56.73 -52.38 11.19
C SER A 388 -57.72 -53.42 10.64
N GLY A 389 -57.20 -54.57 10.16
CA GLY A 389 -57.98 -55.73 9.71
C GLY A 389 -58.04 -56.87 10.74
N CYS A 390 -58.12 -56.58 12.04
CA CYS A 390 -58.19 -57.59 13.10
C CYS A 390 -59.59 -57.63 13.75
N ASN A 391 -60.18 -58.82 13.86
CA ASN A 391 -61.51 -59.02 14.44
C ASN A 391 -61.60 -58.59 15.92
N MET A 392 -60.48 -58.55 16.64
CA MET A 392 -60.41 -58.16 18.06
C MET A 392 -60.12 -56.66 18.29
N LYS A 393 -60.03 -55.85 17.23
CA LYS A 393 -59.65 -54.41 17.32
C LYS A 393 -60.50 -53.63 18.33
N HIS A 394 -61.83 -53.84 18.33
CA HIS A 394 -62.75 -53.12 19.21
C HIS A 394 -62.49 -53.45 20.69
N MET A 395 -62.19 -54.70 21.01
CA MET A 395 -61.89 -55.13 22.38
C MET A 395 -60.54 -54.59 22.85
N CYS A 396 -59.48 -54.72 22.05
CA CYS A 396 -58.13 -54.27 22.40
C CYS A 396 -58.04 -52.74 22.51
N TRP A 397 -58.56 -51.98 21.55
CA TRP A 397 -58.35 -50.53 21.49
C TRP A 397 -59.45 -49.67 22.14
N LYS A 398 -60.71 -50.15 22.25
CA LYS A 398 -61.78 -49.39 22.94
C LYS A 398 -62.03 -49.81 24.39
N ARG A 399 -61.98 -51.13 24.71
CA ARG A 399 -62.28 -51.63 26.06
C ARG A 399 -61.02 -51.78 26.92
N GLU A 400 -59.93 -52.26 26.33
CA GLU A 400 -58.65 -52.49 27.01
C GLU A 400 -57.52 -51.61 26.44
N GLY A 401 -57.84 -50.38 26.03
CA GLY A 401 -56.90 -49.51 25.31
C GLY A 401 -55.61 -49.23 26.09
N PHE A 402 -55.71 -49.01 27.40
CA PHE A 402 -54.56 -48.74 28.26
C PHE A 402 -53.56 -49.91 28.31
N TYR A 403 -54.05 -51.13 28.58
CA TYR A 403 -53.22 -52.33 28.64
C TYR A 403 -52.62 -52.68 27.29
N THR A 404 -53.40 -52.53 26.21
CA THR A 404 -52.93 -52.78 24.83
C THR A 404 -51.82 -51.79 24.45
N TYR A 405 -52.00 -50.50 24.78
CA TYR A 405 -51.00 -49.48 24.50
C TYR A 405 -49.71 -49.70 25.30
N SER A 406 -49.82 -50.06 26.59
CA SER A 406 -48.67 -50.39 27.43
C SER A 406 -47.90 -51.59 26.89
N ALA A 407 -48.59 -52.65 26.49
CA ALA A 407 -47.96 -53.84 25.94
C ALA A 407 -47.31 -53.57 24.56
N PHE A 408 -47.92 -52.75 23.70
CA PHE A 408 -47.29 -52.32 22.44
C PHE A 408 -46.05 -51.46 22.70
N SER A 409 -46.09 -50.58 23.71
CA SER A 409 -44.95 -49.75 24.11
C SER A 409 -43.81 -50.58 24.68
N GLU A 410 -44.13 -51.58 25.51
CA GLU A 410 -43.14 -52.52 26.06
C GLU A 410 -42.52 -53.39 24.96
N LEU A 411 -43.33 -53.87 24.00
CA LEU A 411 -42.83 -54.62 22.84
C LEU A 411 -41.81 -53.77 22.05
N ILE A 412 -42.13 -52.51 21.77
CA ILE A 412 -41.24 -51.60 21.05
C ILE A 412 -39.95 -51.38 21.83
N ASN A 413 -40.04 -51.11 23.14
CA ASN A 413 -38.87 -50.91 24.00
C ASN A 413 -37.99 -52.17 24.09
N ASN A 414 -38.58 -53.36 24.08
CA ASN A 414 -37.83 -54.62 24.07
C ASN A 414 -37.02 -54.76 22.76
N PHE A 415 -37.63 -54.50 21.60
CA PHE A 415 -36.95 -54.54 20.31
C PHE A 415 -35.89 -53.44 20.13
N GLU A 416 -36.14 -52.24 20.64
CA GLU A 416 -35.18 -51.12 20.64
C GLU A 416 -33.92 -51.49 21.45
N ASN A 417 -34.09 -52.18 22.58
CA ASN A 417 -32.99 -52.69 23.42
C ASN A 417 -32.42 -54.04 22.94
N LYS A 418 -32.72 -54.48 21.71
CA LYS A 418 -32.31 -55.79 21.14
C LYS A 418 -32.75 -57.01 21.95
N LYS A 419 -33.72 -56.86 22.87
CA LYS A 419 -34.34 -57.95 23.64
C LYS A 419 -35.52 -58.48 22.84
N LYS A 420 -35.42 -59.69 22.27
CA LYS A 420 -36.53 -60.33 21.54
C LYS A 420 -37.59 -60.94 22.47
N VAL A 421 -38.00 -60.18 23.49
CA VAL A 421 -38.96 -60.61 24.52
C VAL A 421 -40.33 -60.02 24.19
N ILE A 422 -41.34 -60.88 24.10
CA ILE A 422 -42.72 -60.49 23.84
C ILE A 422 -43.40 -60.25 25.20
N PRO A 423 -44.10 -59.12 25.42
CA PRO A 423 -44.87 -58.89 26.64
C PRO A 423 -45.97 -59.95 26.84
N ASN A 424 -46.19 -60.34 28.10
CA ASN A 424 -47.12 -61.41 28.49
C ASN A 424 -48.56 -61.14 28.00
N GLU A 425 -48.99 -59.89 27.97
CA GLU A 425 -50.29 -59.44 27.49
C GLU A 425 -50.49 -59.69 26.00
N ILE A 426 -49.44 -59.48 25.19
CA ILE A 426 -49.45 -59.75 23.74
C ILE A 426 -49.38 -61.26 23.51
N GLU A 427 -48.57 -61.97 24.28
CA GLU A 427 -48.40 -63.43 24.16
C GLU A 427 -49.70 -64.18 24.47
N ARG A 428 -50.45 -63.75 25.49
CA ARG A 428 -51.72 -64.39 25.88
C ARG A 428 -52.91 -64.00 25.01
N LYS A 429 -52.96 -62.76 24.49
CA LYS A 429 -54.18 -62.20 23.87
C LYS A 429 -54.10 -61.95 22.36
N CYS A 430 -52.91 -61.82 21.77
CA CYS A 430 -52.78 -61.42 20.35
C CYS A 430 -52.88 -62.60 19.38
N ILE A 431 -53.92 -62.60 18.54
CA ILE A 431 -54.14 -63.64 17.52
C ILE A 431 -53.14 -63.51 16.35
N LYS A 432 -52.65 -62.30 16.06
CA LYS A 432 -51.69 -62.01 14.98
C LYS A 432 -50.25 -61.83 15.46
N ARG A 433 -49.81 -62.64 16.44
CA ARG A 433 -48.49 -62.50 17.11
C ARG A 433 -47.29 -62.44 16.16
N SER A 434 -47.21 -63.35 15.18
CA SER A 434 -46.06 -63.45 14.26
C SER A 434 -45.97 -62.25 13.32
N VAL A 435 -47.13 -61.78 12.85
CA VAL A 435 -47.25 -60.59 12.01
C VAL A 435 -46.92 -59.32 12.81
N LEU A 436 -47.36 -59.24 14.07
CA LEU A 436 -47.05 -58.12 14.96
C LEU A 436 -45.55 -57.99 15.21
N VAL A 437 -44.89 -59.10 15.58
CA VAL A 437 -43.45 -59.13 15.85
C VAL A 437 -42.64 -58.74 14.61
N LYS A 438 -42.96 -59.32 13.44
CA LYS A 438 -42.24 -59.00 12.19
C LYS A 438 -42.38 -57.52 11.80
N ASN A 439 -43.58 -56.96 11.93
CA ASN A 439 -43.81 -55.54 11.63
C ASN A 439 -43.16 -54.62 12.68
N ALA A 440 -43.10 -55.04 13.95
CA ALA A 440 -42.40 -54.30 15.00
C ALA A 440 -40.89 -54.25 14.72
N GLU A 441 -40.27 -55.39 14.38
CA GLU A 441 -38.85 -55.45 13.98
C GLU A 441 -38.56 -54.52 12.78
N GLU A 442 -39.40 -54.54 11.74
CA GLU A 442 -39.21 -53.71 10.55
C GLU A 442 -39.36 -52.21 10.84
N ILE A 443 -40.40 -51.83 11.60
CA ILE A 443 -40.63 -50.42 11.97
C ILE A 443 -39.49 -49.90 12.85
N ILE A 444 -39.01 -50.70 13.80
CA ILE A 444 -37.93 -50.31 14.72
C ILE A 444 -36.60 -50.25 13.99
N LYS A 445 -36.32 -51.17 13.07
CA LYS A 445 -35.13 -51.10 12.21
C LYS A 445 -35.10 -49.78 11.43
N ASN A 446 -36.22 -49.40 10.82
CA ASN A 446 -36.33 -48.12 10.10
C ASN A 446 -36.21 -46.92 11.05
N TYR A 447 -36.78 -47.00 12.27
CA TYR A 447 -36.68 -45.95 13.27
C TYR A 447 -35.25 -45.73 13.80
N ILE A 448 -34.50 -46.82 14.07
CA ILE A 448 -33.09 -46.75 14.48
C ILE A 448 -32.26 -46.09 13.37
N ILE A 449 -32.51 -46.46 12.11
CA ILE A 449 -31.86 -45.82 10.95
C ILE A 449 -32.20 -44.31 10.94
N ASP A 450 -33.46 -43.93 11.09
CA ASP A 450 -33.89 -42.52 11.15
C ASP A 450 -33.25 -41.73 12.30
N GLU A 451 -33.13 -42.32 13.50
CA GLU A 451 -32.47 -41.70 14.66
C GLU A 451 -30.96 -41.55 14.45
N MET A 452 -30.29 -42.56 13.87
CA MET A 452 -28.88 -42.47 13.48
C MET A 452 -28.65 -41.32 12.49
N TRP A 453 -29.54 -41.16 11.51
CA TRP A 453 -29.49 -40.03 10.56
C TRP A 453 -29.73 -38.68 11.23
N LYS A 454 -30.70 -38.57 12.16
CA LYS A 454 -30.90 -37.33 12.93
C LYS A 454 -29.66 -36.95 13.73
N LYS A 455 -29.03 -37.94 14.37
CA LYS A 455 -27.79 -37.71 15.13
C LYS A 455 -26.68 -37.19 14.22
N ARG A 456 -26.45 -37.83 13.07
CA ARG A 456 -25.50 -37.37 12.05
C ARG A 456 -25.80 -35.97 11.52
N ILE A 457 -27.06 -35.63 11.27
CA ILE A 457 -27.45 -34.27 10.83
C ILE A 457 -27.19 -33.25 11.93
N ASN A 458 -27.39 -33.61 13.19
CA ASN A 458 -27.12 -32.71 14.31
C ASN A 458 -25.61 -32.48 14.49
N GLU A 459 -24.81 -33.52 14.32
CA GLU A 459 -23.34 -33.43 14.23
C GLU A 459 -22.92 -32.50 13.07
N TYR A 460 -23.52 -32.67 11.88
CA TYR A 460 -23.27 -31.80 10.72
C TYR A 460 -23.66 -30.33 10.96
N ARG A 461 -24.79 -30.09 11.65
CA ARG A 461 -25.23 -28.72 12.01
C ARG A 461 -24.29 -28.06 13.01
N ASN A 462 -23.84 -28.80 14.01
CA ASN A 462 -22.88 -28.30 14.99
C ASN A 462 -21.53 -27.99 14.32
N PHE A 463 -21.07 -28.88 13.44
CA PHE A 463 -19.88 -28.67 12.62
C PHE A 463 -20.01 -27.39 11.76
N LEU A 464 -21.09 -27.26 10.97
CA LEU A 464 -21.30 -26.06 10.15
C LEU A 464 -21.37 -24.78 10.99
N ALA A 465 -21.99 -24.83 12.17
CA ALA A 465 -22.04 -23.70 13.09
C ALA A 465 -20.64 -23.29 13.57
N GLU A 466 -19.79 -24.27 13.91
CA GLU A 466 -18.39 -24.04 14.29
C GLU A 466 -17.58 -23.45 13.12
N GLN A 467 -17.75 -23.97 11.90
CA GLN A 467 -17.08 -23.43 10.72
C GLN A 467 -17.49 -21.99 10.41
N ILE A 468 -18.78 -21.67 10.46
CA ILE A 468 -19.26 -20.29 10.30
C ILE A 468 -18.68 -19.38 11.38
N THR A 469 -18.51 -19.89 12.60
CA THR A 469 -17.89 -19.15 13.71
C THR A 469 -16.40 -18.92 13.46
N ASN A 470 -15.66 -19.91 12.96
CA ASN A 470 -14.25 -19.76 12.59
C ASN A 470 -14.05 -18.79 11.41
N ILE A 471 -14.95 -18.84 10.41
CA ILE A 471 -15.01 -17.86 9.32
C ILE A 471 -15.25 -16.46 9.88
N SER A 472 -16.16 -16.31 10.86
CA SER A 472 -16.41 -15.03 11.53
C SER A 472 -15.17 -14.49 12.22
N TYR A 473 -14.44 -15.30 12.99
CA TYR A 473 -13.18 -14.89 13.61
C TYR A 473 -12.12 -14.49 12.59
N SER A 474 -12.06 -15.19 11.45
CA SER A 474 -11.14 -14.86 10.36
C SER A 474 -11.45 -13.52 9.70
N VAL A 475 -12.74 -13.22 9.53
CA VAL A 475 -13.22 -11.92 9.01
C VAL A 475 -12.97 -10.81 10.02
N GLU A 476 -13.16 -11.09 11.31
CA GLU A 476 -12.82 -10.16 12.40
C GLU A 476 -11.33 -9.85 12.39
N GLU A 477 -10.47 -10.86 12.29
CA GLU A 477 -9.02 -10.68 12.17
C GLU A 477 -8.65 -9.88 10.92
N LEU A 478 -9.24 -10.15 9.76
CA LEU A 478 -9.06 -9.34 8.55
C LEU A 478 -9.46 -7.87 8.79
N THR A 479 -10.54 -7.63 9.52
CA THR A 479 -11.05 -6.28 9.82
C THR A 479 -10.16 -5.55 10.82
N GLU A 480 -9.70 -6.23 11.87
CA GLU A 480 -8.69 -5.71 12.80
C GLU A 480 -7.38 -5.41 12.08
N ASN A 481 -6.98 -6.28 11.15
CA ASN A 481 -5.79 -6.11 10.35
C ASN A 481 -5.87 -4.83 9.49
N ILE A 482 -7.01 -4.56 8.86
CA ILE A 482 -7.24 -3.33 8.09
C ILE A 482 -7.17 -2.09 8.99
N ASN A 483 -7.77 -2.15 10.19
CA ASN A 483 -7.85 -1.00 11.09
C ASN A 483 -6.52 -0.69 11.80
N SER A 484 -5.64 -1.68 12.03
CA SER A 484 -4.46 -1.53 12.89
C SER A 484 -3.10 -1.39 12.15
N GLN A 485 -3.00 -1.62 10.83
CA GLN A 485 -1.71 -2.11 10.28
C GLN A 485 -1.09 -1.38 9.09
N VAL A 486 -1.70 -0.34 8.55
CA VAL A 486 -1.03 0.45 7.50
C VAL A 486 -0.55 1.77 8.11
N HIS A 487 0.58 1.73 8.81
CA HIS A 487 1.28 2.96 9.18
C HIS A 487 1.92 3.53 7.92
N PHE A 488 1.18 4.39 7.22
CA PHE A 488 1.65 5.07 6.02
C PHE A 488 2.89 5.90 6.35
N ASN A 489 3.98 5.63 5.64
CA ASN A 489 5.22 6.36 5.84
C ASN A 489 5.36 7.46 4.78
N LYS A 490 4.58 8.53 4.94
CA LYS A 490 4.56 9.66 4.00
C LYS A 490 5.92 10.36 3.87
N TYR A 491 6.75 10.31 4.91
CA TYR A 491 8.12 10.82 4.87
C TYR A 491 8.97 9.99 3.91
N LEU A 492 8.95 8.66 4.06
CA LEU A 492 9.65 7.73 3.19
C LEU A 492 9.18 7.82 1.73
N GLU A 493 7.87 7.94 1.48
CA GLU A 493 7.36 8.19 0.12
C GLU A 493 7.94 9.46 -0.49
N ASN A 494 8.02 10.54 0.27
CA ASN A 494 8.55 11.82 -0.22
C ASN A 494 10.06 11.75 -0.49
N ASP A 495 10.82 11.01 0.31
CA ASP A 495 12.24 10.82 0.08
C ASP A 495 12.51 9.91 -1.14
N ILE A 496 11.69 8.86 -1.34
CA ILE A 496 11.71 8.06 -2.57
C ILE A 496 11.40 8.94 -3.78
N ARG A 497 10.34 9.77 -3.72
CA ARG A 497 9.99 10.72 -4.78
C ARG A 497 11.15 11.67 -5.10
N ARG A 498 11.82 12.23 -4.08
CA ARG A 498 12.97 13.13 -4.26
C ARG A 498 14.11 12.44 -5.00
N ILE A 499 14.44 11.20 -4.62
CA ILE A 499 15.55 10.45 -5.22
C ILE A 499 15.22 10.00 -6.65
N LEU A 500 14.00 9.53 -6.92
CA LEU A 500 13.58 9.17 -8.27
C LEU A 500 13.56 10.38 -9.22
N ASN A 501 13.06 11.54 -8.75
CA ASN A 501 13.05 12.77 -9.53
C ASN A 501 14.48 13.30 -9.80
N LYS A 502 15.38 13.24 -8.81
CA LYS A 502 16.78 13.63 -8.98
C LYS A 502 17.47 12.82 -10.08
N ASN A 503 17.13 11.53 -10.19
CA ASN A 503 17.67 10.62 -11.19
C ASN A 503 16.84 10.55 -12.49
N LYS A 504 15.84 11.44 -12.66
CA LYS A 504 14.97 11.53 -13.85
C LYS A 504 14.19 10.24 -14.16
N ILE A 505 13.90 9.42 -13.15
CA ILE A 505 13.05 8.23 -13.29
C ILE A 505 11.59 8.68 -13.26
N LYS A 506 10.84 8.38 -14.32
CA LYS A 506 9.40 8.65 -14.38
C LYS A 506 8.65 7.55 -13.63
N TYR A 507 7.85 7.95 -12.67
CA TYR A 507 6.89 7.10 -11.96
C TYR A 507 5.49 7.69 -12.11
N GLN A 508 4.47 6.83 -12.09
CA GLN A 508 3.07 7.26 -12.06
C GLN A 508 2.64 7.49 -10.63
N ASP A 509 2.94 6.52 -9.75
CA ASP A 509 2.59 6.60 -8.35
C ASP A 509 3.56 5.79 -7.47
N ILE A 510 3.65 6.17 -6.20
CA ILE A 510 4.49 5.54 -5.17
C ILE A 510 3.68 5.48 -3.89
N PHE A 511 3.67 4.30 -3.29
CA PHE A 511 2.99 4.00 -2.06
C PHE A 511 3.95 3.27 -1.11
N ALA A 512 4.10 3.77 0.12
CA ALA A 512 4.98 3.15 1.10
C ALA A 512 4.33 3.08 2.48
N TYR A 513 4.38 1.89 3.08
CA TYR A 513 3.79 1.61 4.38
C TYR A 513 4.65 0.62 5.16
N ASN A 514 4.44 0.60 6.46
CA ASN A 514 4.99 -0.45 7.31
C ASN A 514 3.92 -1.51 7.53
N ASP A 515 4.28 -2.78 7.39
CA ASP A 515 3.43 -3.93 7.69
C ASP A 515 3.32 -4.18 9.22
N LYS A 516 2.51 -5.16 9.66
CA LYS A 516 2.31 -5.58 11.07
C LYS A 516 3.61 -5.68 11.87
N LEU A 517 4.63 -6.24 11.23
CA LEU A 517 5.92 -6.53 11.84
C LEU A 517 6.89 -5.32 11.79
N GLY A 518 6.40 -4.13 11.43
CA GLY A 518 7.20 -2.91 11.26
C GLY A 518 8.12 -2.93 10.03
N LYS A 519 7.91 -3.89 9.11
CA LYS A 519 8.69 -4.05 7.88
C LYS A 519 8.22 -3.06 6.82
N ILE A 520 9.15 -2.42 6.13
CA ILE A 520 8.88 -1.44 5.09
C ILE A 520 8.48 -2.17 3.80
N ILE A 521 7.33 -1.80 3.24
CA ILE A 521 6.88 -2.23 1.92
C ILE A 521 6.71 -0.98 1.04
N VAL A 522 7.27 -1.04 -0.17
CA VAL A 522 7.20 0.05 -1.16
C VAL A 522 6.61 -0.48 -2.45
N LYS A 523 5.43 0.00 -2.81
CA LYS A 523 4.81 -0.23 -4.12
C LYS A 523 5.06 0.96 -5.05
N ILE A 524 5.48 0.69 -6.28
CA ILE A 524 5.75 1.73 -7.29
C ILE A 524 5.08 1.34 -8.61
N HIS A 525 4.28 2.26 -9.13
CA HIS A 525 3.68 2.13 -10.46
C HIS A 525 4.51 2.87 -11.50
N LEU A 526 4.97 2.13 -12.50
CA LEU A 526 5.89 2.57 -13.56
C LEU A 526 5.27 2.33 -14.94
N SER A 527 5.89 2.94 -15.95
CA SER A 527 5.64 2.54 -17.33
C SER A 527 6.36 1.20 -17.64
N PRO A 528 5.78 0.33 -18.48
CA PRO A 528 6.34 -0.96 -18.85
C PRO A 528 7.77 -0.81 -19.37
N CYS A 529 8.70 -1.53 -18.74
CA CYS A 529 10.12 -1.42 -19.11
C CYS A 529 10.53 -2.31 -20.29
N GLY A 530 9.61 -3.12 -20.82
CA GLY A 530 9.85 -4.03 -21.96
C GLY A 530 10.96 -5.04 -21.70
N GLY A 531 11.05 -5.58 -20.49
CA GLY A 531 12.06 -6.60 -20.12
C GLY A 531 13.46 -6.05 -19.80
N LYS A 532 13.66 -4.73 -19.77
CA LYS A 532 14.98 -4.12 -19.48
C LYS A 532 15.42 -4.22 -18.02
N GLN A 533 14.58 -4.77 -17.13
CA GLN A 533 14.84 -4.93 -15.69
C GLN A 533 15.27 -3.64 -14.99
N LYS A 534 14.67 -2.50 -15.36
CA LYS A 534 14.95 -1.20 -14.72
C LYS A 534 14.62 -1.20 -13.23
N CYS A 535 13.61 -1.97 -12.82
CA CYS A 535 13.24 -2.16 -11.43
C CYS A 535 14.41 -2.68 -10.57
N ILE A 536 15.11 -3.70 -11.05
CA ILE A 536 16.25 -4.30 -10.32
C ILE A 536 17.50 -3.44 -10.45
N LYS A 537 17.84 -2.98 -11.67
CA LYS A 537 19.14 -2.35 -11.94
C LYS A 537 19.22 -0.89 -11.51
N GLU A 538 18.14 -0.13 -11.66
CA GLU A 538 18.12 1.31 -11.39
C GLU A 538 17.38 1.61 -10.07
N ILE A 539 16.18 1.05 -9.88
CA ILE A 539 15.29 1.47 -8.78
C ILE A 539 15.71 0.86 -7.45
N LEU A 540 15.93 -0.46 -7.37
CA LEU A 540 16.26 -1.15 -6.13
C LEU A 540 17.47 -0.53 -5.38
N PRO A 541 18.61 -0.19 -6.02
CA PRO A 541 19.73 0.46 -5.32
C PRO A 541 19.37 1.82 -4.74
N PHE A 542 18.48 2.58 -5.41
CA PHE A 542 18.01 3.85 -4.88
C PHE A 542 17.11 3.65 -3.67
N ILE A 543 16.20 2.68 -3.71
CA ILE A 543 15.32 2.37 -2.59
C ILE A 543 16.15 1.92 -1.38
N ASN A 544 17.11 1.02 -1.53
CA ASN A 544 18.03 0.60 -0.44
C ASN A 544 18.74 1.79 0.21
N LYS A 545 19.14 2.79 -0.60
CA LYS A 545 19.78 4.01 -0.10
C LYS A 545 18.81 4.91 0.68
N VAL A 546 17.53 4.95 0.30
CA VAL A 546 16.50 5.77 0.98
C VAL A 546 16.07 5.11 2.29
N THR A 547 15.79 3.81 2.24
CA THR A 547 15.27 3.05 3.38
C THR A 547 16.35 2.77 4.42
N GLY A 548 17.63 2.74 4.01
CA GLY A 548 18.74 2.33 4.87
C GLY A 548 18.73 0.84 5.20
N LYS A 549 17.89 0.06 4.51
CA LYS A 549 17.72 -1.39 4.69
C LYS A 549 18.01 -2.12 3.38
N ILE A 550 18.36 -3.41 3.47
CA ILE A 550 18.51 -4.28 2.32
C ILE A 550 17.11 -4.68 1.86
N MET A 551 16.65 -4.13 0.74
CA MET A 551 15.37 -4.50 0.13
C MET A 551 15.59 -5.52 -0.98
N CYS A 552 14.53 -6.26 -1.31
CA CYS A 552 14.41 -7.09 -2.50
C CYS A 552 13.10 -6.79 -3.22
N ILE A 553 12.94 -7.30 -4.43
CA ILE A 553 11.66 -7.28 -5.14
C ILE A 553 10.89 -8.53 -4.69
N SER A 554 9.58 -8.41 -4.47
CA SER A 554 8.71 -9.54 -4.17
C SER A 554 8.79 -10.63 -5.25
N ASP A 555 8.47 -11.87 -4.88
CA ASP A 555 8.53 -13.03 -5.77
C ASP A 555 7.64 -12.85 -7.02
N ASP A 556 6.52 -12.16 -6.86
CA ASP A 556 5.76 -11.57 -7.97
C ASP A 556 6.56 -10.40 -8.55
N CYS A 557 7.39 -10.69 -9.55
CA CYS A 557 8.10 -9.72 -10.37
C CYS A 557 7.13 -8.67 -10.97
N CYS A 558 7.69 -7.61 -11.60
CA CYS A 558 6.93 -6.55 -12.29
C CYS A 558 5.64 -7.07 -12.95
N ASN A 559 4.48 -6.77 -12.34
CA ASN A 559 3.20 -7.21 -12.83
C ASN A 559 2.74 -6.20 -13.89
N ILE A 560 2.65 -6.64 -15.14
CA ILE A 560 2.29 -5.76 -16.27
C ILE A 560 0.80 -5.89 -16.51
N ASP A 561 0.05 -4.86 -16.15
CA ASP A 561 -1.35 -4.76 -16.53
C ASP A 561 -1.44 -4.37 -18.02
N SER A 562 -1.81 -5.34 -18.84
CA SER A 562 -1.96 -5.19 -20.29
C SER A 562 -3.03 -4.16 -20.69
N ASN A 563 -4.01 -3.87 -19.83
CA ASN A 563 -5.09 -2.92 -20.12
C ASN A 563 -4.68 -1.47 -19.87
N ASN A 564 -3.79 -1.22 -18.91
CA ASN A 564 -3.47 0.13 -18.44
C ASN A 564 -2.05 0.62 -18.79
N GLU A 565 -1.24 -0.19 -19.47
CA GLU A 565 0.20 0.08 -19.70
C GLU A 565 0.91 0.46 -18.39
N ARG A 566 0.69 -0.31 -17.32
CA ARG A 566 1.31 -0.09 -16.00
C ARG A 566 2.12 -1.32 -15.59
N CYS A 567 3.32 -1.08 -15.07
CA CYS A 567 4.10 -2.08 -14.35
C CYS A 567 4.05 -1.72 -12.87
N GLU A 568 3.47 -2.58 -12.04
CA GLU A 568 3.56 -2.50 -10.59
C GLU A 568 4.77 -3.28 -10.11
N ILE A 569 5.59 -2.66 -9.26
CA ILE A 569 6.66 -3.35 -8.55
C ILE A 569 6.45 -3.18 -7.05
N THR A 570 6.58 -4.29 -6.32
CA THR A 570 6.57 -4.30 -4.86
C THR A 570 7.97 -4.61 -4.37
N LEU A 571 8.50 -3.73 -3.51
CA LEU A 571 9.79 -3.91 -2.84
C LEU A 571 9.55 -4.12 -1.35
N GLU A 572 10.18 -5.14 -0.80
CA GLU A 572 10.07 -5.55 0.60
C GLU A 572 11.45 -5.70 1.23
N GLU A 573 11.53 -5.70 2.56
CA GLU A 573 12.79 -5.99 3.25
C GLU A 573 13.26 -7.42 2.94
N SER A 574 14.52 -7.54 2.51
CA SER A 574 15.12 -8.83 2.18
C SER A 574 15.18 -9.71 3.43
N PRO A 575 14.69 -10.95 3.38
CA PRO A 575 14.91 -11.92 4.44
C PRO A 575 16.41 -12.15 4.66
N LYS A 576 16.80 -12.46 5.90
CA LYS A 576 18.19 -12.79 6.26
C LYS A 576 18.53 -14.20 5.77
N TYR A 577 17.58 -15.12 5.89
CA TYR A 577 17.75 -16.53 5.57
C TYR A 577 17.04 -16.89 4.26
N HIS A 578 17.62 -17.84 3.54
CA HIS A 578 17.05 -18.49 2.38
C HIS A 578 17.07 -20.00 2.60
N VAL A 579 16.00 -20.69 2.20
CA VAL A 579 15.86 -22.14 2.40
C VAL A 579 15.82 -22.82 1.03
N ALA A 580 16.73 -23.78 0.82
CA ALA A 580 16.67 -24.66 -0.33
C ALA A 580 16.17 -26.04 0.12
N THR A 581 15.09 -26.50 -0.50
CA THR A 581 14.41 -27.74 -0.12
C THR A 581 14.39 -28.71 -1.30
N HIS A 582 14.54 -29.99 -0.99
CA HIS A 582 14.31 -31.09 -1.91
C HIS A 582 13.46 -32.15 -1.23
N ALA A 583 12.54 -32.74 -1.98
CA ALA A 583 11.69 -33.81 -1.51
C ALA A 583 11.83 -35.03 -2.41
N GLY A 584 11.83 -36.20 -1.79
CA GLY A 584 11.84 -37.50 -2.46
C GLY A 584 10.71 -38.35 -1.92
N ALA A 585 9.91 -38.92 -2.82
CA ALA A 585 8.81 -39.81 -2.46
C ALA A 585 8.87 -41.09 -3.29
N VAL A 586 8.54 -42.22 -2.68
CA VAL A 586 8.46 -43.54 -3.32
C VAL A 586 7.22 -44.25 -2.82
N CYS A 587 6.40 -44.72 -3.76
CA CYS A 587 5.20 -45.48 -3.45
C CYS A 587 5.54 -46.90 -3.00
N LYS A 588 4.66 -47.49 -2.20
CA LYS A 588 4.66 -48.90 -1.81
C LYS A 588 4.73 -49.83 -3.03
N ASP A 589 5.46 -50.92 -2.89
CA ASP A 589 5.59 -51.95 -3.93
C ASP A 589 4.21 -52.55 -4.25
N GLY A 590 3.77 -52.36 -5.50
CA GLY A 590 2.48 -52.83 -6.00
C GLY A 590 1.43 -51.73 -6.17
N GLU A 591 1.67 -50.54 -5.61
CA GLU A 591 0.83 -49.36 -5.79
C GLU A 591 1.41 -48.40 -6.83
N THR A 592 0.54 -47.66 -7.53
CA THR A 592 0.96 -46.62 -8.48
C THR A 592 0.89 -45.20 -7.92
N TYR A 593 0.22 -45.03 -6.78
CA TYR A 593 -0.01 -43.76 -6.12
C TYR A 593 0.40 -43.85 -4.65
N SER A 594 1.04 -42.81 -4.15
CA SER A 594 1.45 -42.67 -2.75
C SER A 594 0.28 -42.21 -1.88
N GLY A 595 0.16 -42.78 -0.69
CA GLY A 595 -0.67 -42.30 0.42
C GLY A 595 -0.12 -41.04 1.07
N ASP A 596 1.20 -40.81 1.00
CA ASP A 596 1.85 -39.59 1.50
C ASP A 596 1.68 -38.38 0.55
N SER A 597 1.51 -37.20 1.14
CA SER A 597 1.56 -35.90 0.46
C SER A 597 2.49 -34.93 1.18
N TYR A 598 3.08 -33.99 0.44
CA TYR A 598 3.94 -32.96 1.01
C TYR A 598 3.86 -31.65 0.22
N THR A 599 4.17 -30.54 0.87
CA THR A 599 4.34 -29.23 0.24
C THR A 599 5.41 -28.42 0.97
N TYR A 600 6.03 -27.48 0.27
CA TYR A 600 6.96 -26.53 0.87
C TYR A 600 6.98 -25.22 0.08
N GLY A 601 7.27 -24.11 0.75
CA GLY A 601 7.40 -22.82 0.07
C GLY A 601 7.46 -21.61 0.99
N LYS A 602 7.84 -20.48 0.40
CA LYS A 602 7.84 -19.17 1.06
C LYS A 602 6.42 -18.59 1.08
N LEU A 603 6.05 -18.01 2.22
CA LEU A 603 4.78 -17.31 2.45
C LEU A 603 4.96 -15.79 2.34
N LYS A 604 3.85 -15.06 2.18
CA LYS A 604 3.84 -13.59 2.03
C LYS A 604 4.30 -12.83 3.29
N ASP A 605 4.18 -13.43 4.47
CA ASP A 605 4.71 -12.88 5.74
C ASP A 605 6.24 -13.07 5.89
N GLY A 606 6.84 -13.74 4.90
CA GLY A 606 8.25 -14.09 4.81
C GLY A 606 8.68 -15.17 5.79
N LYS A 607 7.76 -16.08 6.12
CA LYS A 607 8.07 -17.39 6.67
C LYS A 607 8.20 -18.45 5.56
N TYR A 608 8.77 -19.60 5.86
CA TYR A 608 8.95 -20.73 4.95
C TYR A 608 8.37 -21.98 5.59
N ILE A 609 7.36 -22.56 4.96
CA ILE A 609 6.69 -23.75 5.48
C ILE A 609 7.17 -25.00 4.76
N THR A 610 7.20 -26.11 5.50
CA THR A 610 7.29 -27.47 4.97
C THR A 610 6.23 -28.29 5.69
N VAL A 611 5.43 -29.04 4.95
CA VAL A 611 4.35 -29.88 5.49
C VAL A 611 4.46 -31.27 4.87
N ILE A 612 4.37 -32.30 5.69
CA ILE A 612 4.20 -33.70 5.29
C ILE A 612 2.92 -34.21 5.94
N SER A 613 2.11 -34.94 5.19
CA SER A 613 0.96 -35.66 5.71
C SER A 613 0.96 -37.08 5.16
N ASP A 614 0.82 -38.04 6.07
CA ASP A 614 0.62 -39.45 5.74
C ASP A 614 -0.85 -39.81 6.01
N GLY A 615 -1.52 -40.31 4.98
CA GLY A 615 -2.91 -40.73 5.03
C GLY A 615 -3.00 -42.22 5.37
N MET A 616 -3.87 -42.59 6.29
CA MET A 616 -3.98 -43.98 6.75
C MET A 616 -4.23 -44.96 5.59
N GLY A 617 -3.26 -45.83 5.31
CA GLY A 617 -3.34 -46.84 4.25
C GLY A 617 -2.31 -46.62 3.15
N SER A 618 -2.60 -47.07 1.94
CA SER A 618 -1.76 -46.80 0.76
C SER A 618 -2.66 -46.67 -0.47
N GLY A 619 -2.18 -45.99 -1.51
CA GLY A 619 -2.92 -45.84 -2.77
C GLY A 619 -3.78 -44.57 -2.84
N PRO A 620 -4.67 -44.47 -3.84
CA PRO A 620 -5.29 -43.21 -4.24
C PRO A 620 -6.26 -42.61 -3.20
N GLU A 621 -6.92 -43.42 -2.36
CA GLU A 621 -7.83 -42.92 -1.33
C GLU A 621 -7.05 -42.24 -0.18
N ALA A 622 -6.00 -42.90 0.33
CA ALA A 622 -5.09 -42.33 1.33
C ALA A 622 -4.41 -41.06 0.79
N GLY A 623 -3.99 -41.08 -0.48
CA GLY A 623 -3.39 -39.93 -1.15
C GLY A 623 -4.36 -38.75 -1.30
N GLN A 624 -5.66 -38.97 -1.49
CA GLN A 624 -6.64 -37.88 -1.52
C GLN A 624 -6.78 -37.20 -0.15
N GLU A 625 -6.77 -37.97 0.92
CA GLU A 625 -6.90 -37.46 2.29
C GLU A 625 -5.68 -36.65 2.72
N SER A 626 -4.48 -37.20 2.54
CA SER A 626 -3.23 -36.48 2.86
C SER A 626 -3.06 -35.23 2.00
N ASN A 627 -3.44 -35.29 0.72
CA ASN A 627 -3.34 -34.15 -0.20
C ASN A 627 -4.35 -33.04 0.17
N ALA A 628 -5.56 -33.39 0.58
CA ALA A 628 -6.54 -32.43 1.07
C ALA A 628 -6.00 -31.70 2.32
N ALA A 629 -5.45 -32.43 3.29
CA ALA A 629 -4.86 -31.86 4.50
C ALA A 629 -3.71 -30.88 4.16
N VAL A 630 -2.75 -31.31 3.34
CA VAL A 630 -1.58 -30.50 2.95
C VAL A 630 -2.01 -29.23 2.19
N ASN A 631 -2.90 -29.36 1.20
CA ASN A 631 -3.34 -28.21 0.39
C ASN A 631 -4.13 -27.20 1.21
N LEU A 632 -4.99 -27.66 2.11
CA LEU A 632 -5.77 -26.77 2.96
C LEU A 632 -4.84 -25.99 3.90
N ILE A 633 -3.92 -26.66 4.58
CA ILE A 633 -2.91 -26.01 5.44
C ILE A 633 -2.10 -24.98 4.64
N GLU A 634 -1.62 -25.34 3.45
CA GLU A 634 -0.86 -24.44 2.58
C GLU A 634 -1.66 -23.17 2.22
N LYS A 635 -2.93 -23.34 1.85
CA LYS A 635 -3.79 -22.21 1.46
C LYS A 635 -4.15 -21.31 2.63
N PHE A 636 -4.48 -21.88 3.79
CA PHE A 636 -4.69 -21.10 5.02
C PHE A 636 -3.45 -20.28 5.36
N ALA A 637 -2.27 -20.93 5.36
CA ALA A 637 -1.00 -20.28 5.65
C ALA A 637 -0.66 -19.16 4.65
N LYS A 638 -0.91 -19.36 3.35
CA LYS A 638 -0.68 -18.35 2.29
C LYS A 638 -1.51 -17.08 2.47
N ILE A 639 -2.72 -17.20 3.01
CA ILE A 639 -3.63 -16.06 3.25
C ILE A 639 -3.26 -15.32 4.53
N GLY A 640 -2.42 -15.91 5.37
CA GLY A 640 -1.87 -15.32 6.58
C GLY A 640 -2.56 -15.78 7.86
N PHE A 641 -3.30 -16.89 7.81
CA PHE A 641 -3.84 -17.51 9.01
C PHE A 641 -2.72 -17.99 9.93
N ASP A 642 -3.03 -17.99 11.23
CA ASP A 642 -2.22 -18.71 12.21
C ASP A 642 -2.19 -20.21 11.91
N ARG A 643 -1.03 -20.85 12.16
CA ARG A 643 -0.76 -22.24 11.73
C ARG A 643 -1.51 -23.23 12.60
N ILE A 644 -1.66 -22.95 13.90
CA ILE A 644 -2.43 -23.80 14.80
C ILE A 644 -3.91 -23.73 14.39
N ASN A 645 -4.41 -22.54 14.08
CA ASN A 645 -5.77 -22.37 13.57
C ASN A 645 -5.99 -23.09 12.24
N ALA A 646 -5.01 -23.04 11.32
CA ALA A 646 -5.07 -23.79 10.06
C ALA A 646 -5.17 -25.31 10.31
N ILE A 647 -4.33 -25.87 11.18
CA ILE A 647 -4.34 -27.29 11.55
C ILE A 647 -5.68 -27.69 12.17
N ASN A 648 -6.21 -26.88 13.11
CA ASN A 648 -7.50 -27.13 13.74
C ASN A 648 -8.65 -27.13 12.72
N MET A 649 -8.63 -26.18 11.78
CA MET A 649 -9.63 -26.09 10.72
C MET A 649 -9.61 -27.33 9.82
N VAL A 650 -8.42 -27.79 9.42
CA VAL A 650 -8.24 -29.03 8.68
C VAL A 650 -8.74 -30.23 9.49
N ASN A 651 -8.42 -30.31 10.77
CA ASN A 651 -8.92 -31.39 11.63
C ASN A 651 -10.44 -31.43 11.68
N SER A 652 -11.10 -30.29 11.90
CA SER A 652 -12.56 -30.23 11.88
C SER A 652 -13.13 -30.71 10.54
N LEU A 653 -12.51 -30.35 9.40
CA LEU A 653 -12.94 -30.80 8.07
C LEU A 653 -12.77 -32.32 7.88
N MET A 654 -11.67 -32.88 8.38
CA MET A 654 -11.36 -34.32 8.24
C MET A 654 -12.20 -35.20 9.19
N THR A 655 -12.60 -34.69 10.36
CA THR A 655 -13.47 -35.42 11.31
C THR A 655 -14.93 -35.56 10.82
N ILE A 656 -15.31 -34.91 9.72
CA ILE A 656 -16.64 -35.13 9.12
C ILE A 656 -16.69 -36.54 8.53
N ASN A 657 -17.30 -37.46 9.27
CA ASN A 657 -17.44 -38.86 8.88
C ASN A 657 -18.33 -39.03 7.63
N PHE A 658 -17.70 -39.07 6.44
CA PHE A 658 -18.37 -39.37 5.17
C PHE A 658 -18.47 -40.88 4.88
N SER A 659 -17.85 -41.75 5.69
CA SER A 659 -17.84 -43.22 5.49
C SER A 659 -17.84 -44.02 6.80
N GLU A 660 -18.09 -45.33 6.72
CA GLU A 660 -18.07 -46.27 7.87
C GLU A 660 -16.68 -46.50 8.49
N ASN A 661 -15.61 -46.07 7.82
CA ASN A 661 -14.23 -46.11 8.33
C ASN A 661 -13.78 -44.72 8.79
N GLU A 662 -13.17 -44.65 9.97
CA GLU A 662 -12.55 -43.45 10.51
C GLU A 662 -11.36 -43.06 9.61
N LYS A 663 -11.35 -41.84 9.09
CA LYS A 663 -10.32 -41.34 8.17
C LYS A 663 -9.35 -40.46 8.96
N PHE A 664 -8.08 -40.87 9.06
CA PHE A 664 -7.06 -40.18 9.84
C PHE A 664 -5.85 -39.88 8.96
N SER A 665 -5.26 -38.70 9.16
CA SER A 665 -3.99 -38.36 8.53
C SER A 665 -3.07 -37.72 9.56
N THR A 666 -1.77 -38.04 9.47
CA THR A 666 -0.76 -37.37 10.29
C THR A 666 -0.42 -36.02 9.66
N VAL A 667 0.04 -35.06 10.45
CA VAL A 667 0.58 -33.79 9.94
C VAL A 667 1.89 -33.48 10.66
N ASP A 668 2.95 -33.32 9.88
CA ASP A 668 4.24 -32.79 10.31
C ASP A 668 4.46 -31.44 9.62
N LEU A 669 4.55 -30.35 10.38
CA LEU A 669 4.73 -29.00 9.85
C LEU A 669 5.94 -28.33 10.50
N SER A 670 6.81 -27.74 9.68
CA SER A 670 7.85 -26.81 10.12
C SER A 670 7.58 -25.42 9.53
N ASP A 671 7.53 -24.38 10.37
CA ASP A 671 7.35 -22.97 9.99
C ASP A 671 8.57 -22.15 10.36
N ILE A 672 9.39 -21.79 9.37
CA ILE A 672 10.67 -21.10 9.56
C ILE A 672 10.50 -19.60 9.31
N ASN A 673 10.84 -18.76 10.28
CA ASN A 673 10.91 -17.32 10.09
C ASN A 673 12.23 -16.93 9.40
N LEU A 674 12.15 -16.53 8.12
CA LEU A 674 13.32 -16.20 7.31
C LEU A 674 14.05 -14.92 7.74
N TYR A 675 13.49 -14.13 8.66
CA TYR A 675 14.13 -12.93 9.19
C TYR A 675 14.89 -13.19 10.48
N THR A 676 14.30 -13.96 11.40
CA THR A 676 14.88 -14.22 12.72
C THR A 676 15.71 -15.50 12.77
N GLY A 677 15.35 -16.52 11.98
CA GLY A 677 15.90 -17.87 12.11
C GLY A 677 15.20 -18.71 13.19
N GLU A 678 14.05 -18.29 13.69
CA GLU A 678 13.23 -19.12 14.57
C GLU A 678 12.41 -20.12 13.73
N VAL A 679 12.35 -21.38 14.14
CA VAL A 679 11.53 -22.42 13.51
C VAL A 679 10.57 -23.02 14.55
N ASP A 680 9.29 -23.07 14.17
CA ASP A 680 8.23 -23.73 14.93
C ASP A 680 7.95 -25.10 14.29
N PHE A 681 8.15 -26.18 15.04
CA PHE A 681 7.72 -27.52 14.65
C PHE A 681 6.37 -27.83 15.28
N MET A 682 5.41 -28.24 14.45
CA MET A 682 4.04 -28.58 14.85
C MET A 682 3.74 -30.01 14.37
N LYS A 683 3.53 -30.91 15.32
CA LYS A 683 3.36 -32.34 15.05
C LYS A 683 2.01 -32.84 15.52
N VAL A 684 1.31 -33.56 14.64
CA VAL A 684 0.02 -34.20 14.92
C VAL A 684 0.06 -35.65 14.43
N GLY A 685 0.37 -36.58 15.34
CA GLY A 685 0.47 -38.01 15.02
C GLY A 685 1.64 -38.39 14.10
N ALA A 686 2.52 -37.45 13.77
CA ALA A 686 3.64 -37.65 12.86
C ALA A 686 4.90 -38.15 13.56
N VAL A 687 5.78 -38.80 12.79
CA VAL A 687 7.07 -39.29 13.25
C VAL A 687 8.07 -38.16 13.55
N PRO A 688 9.19 -38.45 14.25
CA PRO A 688 10.17 -37.42 14.60
C PRO A 688 10.86 -36.76 13.39
N SER A 689 11.12 -35.45 13.48
CA SER A 689 11.99 -34.71 12.54
C SER A 689 13.38 -34.52 13.13
N PHE A 690 14.33 -34.11 12.29
CA PHE A 690 15.74 -33.97 12.68
C PHE A 690 16.29 -32.61 12.27
N ILE A 691 17.12 -32.02 13.13
CA ILE A 691 17.96 -30.87 12.79
C ILE A 691 19.41 -31.30 12.88
N LYS A 692 20.16 -31.14 11.79
CA LYS A 692 21.62 -31.26 11.79
C LYS A 692 22.24 -29.87 11.84
N SER A 693 22.97 -29.59 12.92
CA SER A 693 23.74 -28.35 13.09
C SER A 693 25.18 -28.68 13.49
N ASN A 694 26.15 -28.16 12.73
CA ASN A 694 27.59 -28.34 13.00
C ASN A 694 28.03 -29.80 13.27
N GLY A 695 27.40 -30.76 12.58
CA GLY A 695 27.70 -32.19 12.71
C GLY A 695 27.00 -32.91 13.87
N LYS A 696 26.22 -32.20 14.70
CA LYS A 696 25.34 -32.79 15.71
C LYS A 696 23.92 -32.88 15.18
N VAL A 697 23.22 -33.94 15.56
CA VAL A 697 21.82 -34.16 15.18
C VAL A 697 20.94 -34.05 16.42
N GLU A 698 19.96 -33.16 16.35
CA GLU A 698 18.90 -33.04 17.34
C GLU A 698 17.61 -33.68 16.81
N VAL A 699 16.96 -34.49 17.65
CA VAL A 699 15.71 -35.19 17.33
C VAL A 699 14.54 -34.41 17.91
N ILE A 700 13.55 -34.12 17.08
CA ILE A 700 12.32 -33.43 17.44
C ILE A 700 11.19 -34.45 17.40
N SER A 701 10.78 -34.94 18.57
CA SER A 701 9.72 -35.93 18.71
C SER A 701 8.50 -35.34 19.41
N SER A 702 7.31 -35.85 19.06
CA SER A 702 6.06 -35.56 19.76
C SER A 702 5.33 -36.84 20.15
N LYS A 703 4.38 -36.75 21.09
CA LYS A 703 3.49 -37.85 21.53
C LYS A 703 2.00 -37.54 21.27
N THR A 704 1.69 -36.80 20.21
CA THR A 704 0.30 -36.42 19.86
C THR A 704 -0.38 -37.46 18.98
N LEU A 705 -1.72 -37.47 18.99
CA LEU A 705 -2.54 -38.36 18.15
C LEU A 705 -2.79 -37.73 16.75
N PRO A 706 -3.01 -38.52 15.68
CA PRO A 706 -3.28 -38.02 14.33
C PRO A 706 -4.54 -37.15 14.19
N ILE A 707 -4.60 -36.36 13.11
CA ILE A 707 -5.76 -35.53 12.76
C ILE A 707 -6.95 -36.45 12.41
N GLY A 708 -8.12 -36.12 12.95
CA GLY A 708 -9.40 -36.79 12.73
C GLY A 708 -9.90 -37.56 13.95
N VAL A 709 -9.02 -37.92 14.91
CA VAL A 709 -9.32 -38.81 16.06
C VAL A 709 -10.06 -38.11 17.20
N LEU A 710 -9.79 -36.82 17.41
CA LEU A 710 -10.31 -36.03 18.54
C LEU A 710 -10.98 -34.74 18.07
N ASP A 711 -12.02 -34.31 18.80
CA ASP A 711 -12.73 -33.04 18.56
C ASP A 711 -11.82 -31.80 18.70
N LYS A 712 -10.68 -31.92 19.41
CA LYS A 712 -9.64 -30.90 19.50
C LYS A 712 -8.27 -31.52 19.27
N VAL A 713 -7.49 -30.92 18.37
CA VAL A 713 -6.11 -31.32 18.12
C VAL A 713 -5.23 -30.87 19.27
N ASP A 714 -4.49 -31.80 19.86
CA ASP A 714 -3.35 -31.46 20.70
C ASP A 714 -2.15 -31.27 19.77
N VAL A 715 -1.78 -30.02 19.50
CA VAL A 715 -0.64 -29.68 18.64
C VAL A 715 0.58 -29.48 19.53
N ASP A 716 1.56 -30.35 19.42
CA ASP A 716 2.84 -30.18 20.12
C ASP A 716 3.70 -29.18 19.35
N LEU A 717 4.01 -28.07 20.00
CA LEU A 717 4.76 -26.97 19.42
C LEU A 717 6.16 -26.92 20.03
N VAL A 718 7.17 -27.22 19.20
CA VAL A 718 8.57 -27.19 19.60
C VAL A 718 9.27 -26.07 18.85
N LYS A 719 9.78 -25.09 19.60
CA LYS A 719 10.54 -23.94 19.06
C LYS A 719 12.02 -24.21 19.05
N LYS A 720 12.70 -23.90 17.95
CA LYS A 720 14.16 -23.97 17.80
C LYS A 720 14.68 -22.76 17.04
N ASP A 721 15.97 -22.50 17.20
CA ASP A 721 16.69 -21.53 16.40
C ASP A 721 17.57 -22.27 15.38
N ILE A 722 17.62 -21.74 14.16
CA ILE A 722 18.44 -22.26 13.06
C ILE A 722 19.50 -21.24 12.65
N ASP A 723 20.68 -21.78 12.34
CA ASP A 723 21.83 -21.02 11.86
C ASP A 723 22.17 -21.35 10.41
N ASN A 724 23.10 -20.56 9.87
CA ASN A 724 23.59 -20.77 8.51
C ASN A 724 24.21 -22.15 8.34
N GLY A 725 23.71 -22.92 7.37
CA GLY A 725 24.20 -24.25 7.04
C GLY A 725 23.43 -25.39 7.71
N ASP A 726 22.50 -25.08 8.62
CA ASP A 726 21.67 -26.09 9.28
C ASP A 726 20.75 -26.79 8.26
N ILE A 727 20.50 -28.08 8.54
CA ILE A 727 19.71 -28.96 7.68
C ILE A 727 18.57 -29.53 8.53
N ILE A 728 17.33 -29.28 8.10
CA ILE A 728 16.13 -29.85 8.66
C ILE A 728 15.74 -31.05 7.77
N VAL A 729 15.47 -32.19 8.39
CA VAL A 729 14.99 -33.41 7.72
C VAL A 729 13.66 -33.81 8.33
N MET A 730 12.63 -33.86 7.49
CA MET A 730 11.28 -34.36 7.81
C MET A 730 11.01 -35.60 6.97
N LEU A 731 10.23 -36.54 7.49
CA LEU A 731 10.00 -37.82 6.83
C LEU A 731 8.69 -38.47 7.29
N SER A 732 8.16 -39.41 6.49
CA SER A 732 7.04 -40.27 6.87
C SER A 732 7.51 -41.55 7.58
N ASP A 733 6.57 -42.27 8.19
CA ASP A 733 6.83 -43.49 8.95
C ASP A 733 7.41 -44.63 8.11
N GLY A 734 7.04 -44.74 6.83
CA GLY A 734 7.57 -45.75 5.91
C GLY A 734 9.09 -45.67 5.72
N VAL A 735 9.71 -44.53 6.03
CA VAL A 735 11.18 -44.38 6.04
C VAL A 735 11.80 -44.96 7.32
N LEU A 736 11.15 -44.82 8.47
CA LEU A 736 11.65 -45.33 9.76
C LEU A 736 11.39 -46.82 9.95
N ASP A 737 10.31 -47.36 9.41
CA ASP A 737 9.84 -48.72 9.67
C ASP A 737 10.53 -49.77 8.77
N TYR A 738 11.86 -49.85 8.89
CA TYR A 738 12.70 -50.79 8.14
C TYR A 738 12.73 -52.22 8.72
N ASP A 739 12.42 -52.40 10.01
CA ASP A 739 12.36 -53.71 10.68
C ASP A 739 11.02 -53.90 11.41
N ASP A 740 10.33 -55.02 11.15
CA ASP A 740 9.06 -55.34 11.80
C ASP A 740 9.22 -55.61 13.32
N THR A 741 10.46 -55.74 13.83
CA THR A 741 10.78 -55.91 15.25
C THR A 741 11.20 -54.62 15.97
N GLU A 742 11.56 -53.55 15.24
CA GLU A 742 12.07 -52.28 15.79
C GLU A 742 11.35 -51.05 15.18
N ILE A 743 10.01 -51.08 15.22
CA ILE A 743 9.12 -50.02 14.72
C ILE A 743 9.46 -48.66 15.36
N GLY A 744 9.61 -47.62 14.55
CA GLY A 744 9.82 -46.24 15.00
C GLY A 744 11.22 -45.90 15.55
N LYS A 745 12.24 -46.74 15.39
CA LYS A 745 13.60 -46.41 15.85
C LYS A 745 14.30 -45.40 14.93
N VAL A 746 14.78 -44.32 15.53
CA VAL A 746 15.44 -43.20 14.84
C VAL A 746 16.97 -43.32 14.72
N ASP A 747 17.59 -44.29 15.41
CA ASP A 747 19.05 -44.38 15.59
C ASP A 747 19.83 -44.42 14.27
N TRP A 748 19.30 -45.10 13.26
CA TRP A 748 19.98 -45.23 11.96
C TRP A 748 20.03 -43.91 11.20
N ILE A 749 18.97 -43.08 11.29
CA ILE A 749 18.92 -41.74 10.67
C ILE A 749 19.85 -40.80 11.40
N VAL A 750 19.83 -40.82 12.74
CA VAL A 750 20.72 -39.98 13.56
C VAL A 750 22.17 -40.27 13.19
N LYS A 751 22.57 -41.54 13.21
CA LYS A 751 23.92 -41.97 12.85
C LYS A 751 24.28 -41.58 11.41
N TYR A 752 23.37 -41.81 10.47
CA TYR A 752 23.57 -41.41 9.08
C TYR A 752 23.81 -39.90 8.93
N LEU A 753 22.97 -39.08 9.56
CA LEU A 753 23.08 -37.63 9.48
C LEU A 753 24.36 -37.11 10.15
N GLU A 754 24.81 -37.72 11.24
CA GLU A 754 26.09 -37.41 11.91
C GLU A 754 27.31 -37.76 11.03
N GLU A 755 27.30 -38.92 10.35
CA GLU A 755 28.42 -39.40 9.54
C GLU A 755 28.52 -38.73 8.16
N THR A 756 27.41 -38.22 7.64
CA THR A 756 27.34 -37.75 6.25
C THR A 756 27.98 -36.38 6.05
N ASN A 757 28.88 -36.26 5.07
CA ASN A 757 29.50 -34.98 4.67
C ASN A 757 28.79 -34.30 3.48
N MET A 758 27.67 -34.88 3.02
CA MET A 758 26.87 -34.28 1.95
C MET A 758 26.23 -32.97 2.43
N ASN A 759 26.15 -32.02 1.51
CA ASN A 759 25.73 -30.65 1.80
C ASN A 759 24.55 -30.19 0.96
N LYS A 760 24.21 -30.90 -0.11
CA LYS A 760 23.07 -30.55 -0.98
C LYS A 760 21.83 -31.32 -0.50
N PRO A 761 20.68 -30.64 -0.34
CA PRO A 761 19.43 -31.29 0.05
C PRO A 761 19.06 -32.50 -0.84
N GLU A 762 19.24 -32.36 -2.15
CA GLU A 762 18.96 -33.43 -3.12
C GLU A 762 19.79 -34.70 -2.87
N ASP A 763 21.10 -34.55 -2.66
CA ASP A 763 21.99 -35.69 -2.44
C ASP A 763 21.64 -36.41 -1.12
N ILE A 764 21.39 -35.63 -0.06
CA ILE A 764 20.99 -36.17 1.25
C ILE A 764 19.67 -36.92 1.14
N CYS A 765 18.68 -36.32 0.48
CA CYS A 765 17.36 -36.91 0.30
C CYS A 765 17.43 -38.25 -0.45
N LYS A 766 18.19 -38.31 -1.55
CA LYS A 766 18.37 -39.54 -2.34
C LYS A 766 19.07 -40.64 -1.54
N ASP A 767 20.13 -40.29 -0.81
CA ASP A 767 20.89 -41.28 -0.04
C ASP A 767 20.10 -41.80 1.18
N ILE A 768 19.26 -40.98 1.83
CA ILE A 768 18.30 -41.45 2.86
C ILE A 768 17.34 -42.49 2.25
N MET A 769 16.74 -42.17 1.10
CA MET A 769 15.79 -43.05 0.43
C MET A 769 16.43 -44.37 -0.01
N GLU A 770 17.65 -44.33 -0.56
CA GLU A 770 18.40 -45.54 -0.93
C GLU A 770 18.77 -46.38 0.29
N LYS A 771 19.21 -45.77 1.38
CA LYS A 771 19.52 -46.48 2.63
C LYS A 771 18.28 -47.13 3.25
N ALA A 772 17.16 -46.41 3.31
CA ALA A 772 15.89 -46.97 3.78
C ALA A 772 15.49 -48.23 2.99
N LYS A 773 15.62 -48.18 1.65
CA LYS A 773 15.40 -49.36 0.78
C LYS A 773 16.39 -50.48 1.04
N LEU A 774 17.68 -50.18 1.21
CA LEU A 774 18.72 -51.17 1.46
C LEU A 774 18.51 -51.91 2.79
N LEU A 775 18.14 -51.19 3.85
CA LEU A 775 17.79 -51.77 5.15
C LEU A 775 16.65 -52.80 5.04
N ARG A 776 15.73 -52.60 4.09
CA ARG A 776 14.62 -53.50 3.77
C ARG A 776 14.88 -54.48 2.63
N LYS A 777 16.15 -54.74 2.28
CA LYS A 777 16.57 -55.66 1.19
C LYS A 777 15.96 -55.30 -0.18
N GLY A 778 15.72 -54.02 -0.42
CA GLY A 778 15.22 -53.48 -1.69
C GLY A 778 13.70 -53.54 -1.89
N LYS A 779 12.91 -53.83 -0.83
CA LYS A 779 11.44 -53.80 -0.89
C LYS A 779 10.84 -52.60 -0.15
N VAL A 780 9.80 -52.00 -0.71
CA VAL A 780 9.07 -50.87 -0.13
C VAL A 780 7.71 -51.36 0.37
N LYS A 781 7.57 -51.54 1.69
CA LYS A 781 6.33 -52.08 2.32
C LYS A 781 5.29 -50.99 2.59
N ASP A 782 5.74 -49.75 2.72
CA ASP A 782 4.89 -48.58 2.92
C ASP A 782 5.40 -47.39 2.13
N ASP A 783 4.57 -46.37 1.98
CA ASP A 783 4.93 -45.14 1.29
C ASP A 783 6.07 -44.42 2.03
N MET A 784 7.09 -44.00 1.27
CA MET A 784 8.30 -43.38 1.82
C MET A 784 8.41 -41.95 1.30
N THR A 785 8.39 -40.97 2.21
CA THR A 785 8.57 -39.55 1.89
C THR A 785 9.65 -38.94 2.76
N VAL A 786 10.57 -38.20 2.15
CA VAL A 786 11.63 -37.46 2.82
C VAL A 786 11.68 -36.04 2.25
N VAL A 787 11.71 -35.05 3.13
CA VAL A 787 11.92 -33.64 2.77
C VAL A 787 13.13 -33.11 3.52
N VAL A 788 14.11 -32.61 2.77
CA VAL A 788 15.34 -32.04 3.30
C VAL A 788 15.37 -30.56 2.97
N SER A 789 15.46 -29.72 4.00
CA SER A 789 15.50 -28.27 3.90
C SER A 789 16.83 -27.74 4.46
N LYS A 790 17.61 -27.02 3.66
CA LYS A 790 18.88 -26.41 4.09
C LYS A 790 18.78 -24.89 4.13
N VAL A 791 19.27 -24.32 5.22
CA VAL A 791 19.20 -22.90 5.53
C VAL A 791 20.52 -22.21 5.13
N TYR A 792 20.42 -21.05 4.48
CA TYR A 792 21.55 -20.21 4.08
C TYR A 792 21.33 -18.77 4.56
N SER A 793 22.32 -18.13 5.18
CA SER A 793 22.29 -16.69 5.47
C SER A 793 22.77 -15.89 4.26
N LEU A 794 22.03 -14.84 3.90
CA LEU A 794 22.31 -13.99 2.73
C LEU A 794 23.27 -12.84 3.04
N TYR A 795 23.33 -12.38 4.29
CA TYR A 795 24.21 -11.29 4.74
C TYR A 795 24.57 -11.39 6.22
#